data_AF-A0A316UEV3-F1
#
_entry.id   AF-A0A316UEV3-F1
#
_cell.length_a   1.000
_cell.length_b   1.000
_cell.length_c   1.000
_cell.angle_alpha   90.00
_cell.angle_beta   90.00
_cell.angle_gamma   90.00
#
_symmetry.space_group_name_H-M   'P 1'
#
loop_
_entity.id
_entity.type
_entity.pdbx_description
1 polymer ?
#
loop_
_entity_poly.entity_id
_entity_poly.type
_entity_poly.pdbx_seq_one_letter_code
_entity_poly.pdbx_strand_id
1 'polypeptide(L)'
;MDALLTSLHSLSLLPPSPSQLLQLLSNSASPEAEEQEARDLARVLSLGSYDKDAAAEASEDADDVLGSTGFGMDRELIEDAIVEMIKIFKSEISKLRAAYQAEEALQSSPQSLPKATPLHFLTLRHESSLRQSQKLNTIYGGYCPKVIFSGGPSYASEAELSSLAPITKVEDLQVGRRMQGKYLVVRVASSLSIYVGATFLVTLPAPFGFSMPASILHFTTNPRMSSEEASALLPQGTLLIIKEPYISSNHSLRAAGNLSGPGLRIDTPTDVVLLQGAGEGSGHALHSWKAPYMESLQWIKEPEPAKAGGKGAKKAALKTASSSTATTKPLSPETSAETSTLQPAWLQDGPLSRARWEKDHTSSDSASKDTLSLAHRLLKDGRPGAAWRELSAGLTGKPHPSGTNASRSPHQEAELEGDILLAMGAWVEAERVLEQATSGMGSSVPSTLLDKLSQARQRRAEAEAGPSSAGSTVATIYRSHLSSAKPRIPAADWLSPALKVAQIPNAGRGLVTTCSVSAGEPLLMAKSRGSSYPSDEQLDEYCPIIRCDFQNGVISTTTQILATTKLIHQMIDRPELTQEILGLTAGPGTRDSRWVETGRFKKAAARVGAKEVYEGLRPDRLGPEGGINSLYVDEVLRHNAFGPGVVQRGSASGETAEDGQSQAGPVQSNGSQPMSTLPRALRRKLAQDPPSAFSRSTQPHPLPAILNHSCLPNVSSVFLGDVVVTKALRDLKEGEEIGHEYVRGGVDYQSRQATLSKHGFVCACPLCDLDRQDGDNRLATRRKLFAVQAPALFSRSNALIAHRSDTAKEDDCEKHQDIKEALLSFAEELTETYDEKRGVLRPEMRETYERIGRHAERERKTVEAVKHYLLSLQAVNAHLAQRWVEFLSPSQEDHSLDTLAATLGSSHLDSSATSPLALTQSPALHVDEAQRTLWRLAQLFAGEGQRSLSLHFSRTAYHVHDILIGGGHEVFEDRWGPSGLGGASGGLEWQGAWDIWWQEAGNV
;
A
#
# COMPACT_ATOMS: atom_id res chain seq x y z
N MET A 1 -2.51 -22.62 9.32
CA MET A 1 -1.13 -22.11 9.16
C MET A 1 -0.24 -22.54 10.32
N ASP A 2 -0.59 -22.23 11.57
CA ASP A 2 0.17 -22.61 12.77
C ASP A 2 0.54 -24.11 12.83
N ALA A 3 -0.40 -24.99 12.45
CA ALA A 3 -0.14 -26.43 12.36
C ALA A 3 0.97 -26.76 11.33
N LEU A 4 0.92 -26.17 10.12
CA LEU A 4 1.94 -26.32 9.09
C LEU A 4 3.31 -25.82 9.59
N LEU A 5 3.34 -24.65 10.22
CA LEU A 5 4.58 -24.10 10.80
C LEU A 5 5.16 -25.01 11.89
N THR A 6 4.30 -25.57 12.74
CA THR A 6 4.70 -26.54 13.78
C THR A 6 5.28 -27.81 13.16
N SER A 7 4.65 -28.34 12.11
CA SER A 7 5.12 -29.52 11.38
C SER A 7 6.45 -29.29 10.66
N LEU A 8 6.61 -28.14 9.99
CA LEU A 8 7.88 -27.75 9.36
C LEU A 8 9.00 -27.62 10.40
N HIS A 9 8.72 -27.00 11.54
CA HIS A 9 9.68 -26.91 12.64
C HIS A 9 10.09 -28.28 13.17
N SER A 10 9.15 -29.23 13.28
CA SER A 10 9.45 -30.59 13.75
C SER A 10 10.37 -31.37 12.81
N LEU A 11 10.43 -30.99 11.54
CA LEU A 11 11.37 -31.51 10.53
C LEU A 11 12.64 -30.65 10.40
N SER A 12 12.87 -29.69 11.31
CA SER A 12 13.99 -28.74 11.25
C SER A 12 14.03 -27.89 9.96
N LEU A 13 12.86 -27.62 9.37
CA LEU A 13 12.70 -26.80 8.16
C LEU A 13 12.31 -25.35 8.50
N LEU A 14 12.76 -24.44 7.64
CA LEU A 14 12.39 -23.02 7.70
C LEU A 14 10.93 -22.80 7.23
N PRO A 15 10.23 -21.81 7.78
CA PRO A 15 8.87 -21.46 7.36
C PRO A 15 8.88 -20.96 5.90
N PRO A 16 7.74 -21.05 5.18
CA PRO A 16 7.67 -20.65 3.77
C PRO A 16 7.96 -19.15 3.62
N SER A 17 8.71 -18.78 2.59
CA SER A 17 8.88 -17.38 2.17
C SER A 17 7.55 -16.84 1.59
N PRO A 18 7.40 -15.52 1.42
CA PRO A 18 6.20 -14.95 0.82
C PRO A 18 5.89 -15.50 -0.58
N SER A 19 6.91 -15.64 -1.45
CA SER A 19 6.73 -16.22 -2.78
C SER A 19 6.31 -17.69 -2.72
N GLN A 20 6.92 -18.47 -1.83
CA GLN A 20 6.52 -19.86 -1.56
C GLN A 20 5.09 -19.95 -1.02
N LEU A 21 4.66 -18.98 -0.22
CA LEU A 21 3.31 -18.93 0.32
C LEU A 21 2.26 -18.61 -0.76
N LEU A 22 2.59 -17.78 -1.76
CA LEU A 22 1.72 -17.60 -2.93
C LEU A 22 1.59 -18.88 -3.74
N GLN A 23 2.68 -19.62 -3.94
CA GLN A 23 2.66 -20.90 -4.62
C GLN A 23 1.88 -21.97 -3.83
N LEU A 24 1.92 -21.94 -2.50
CA LEU A 24 1.07 -22.80 -1.65
C LEU A 24 -0.43 -22.52 -1.84
N LEU A 25 -0.77 -21.27 -2.15
CA LEU A 25 -2.15 -20.78 -2.21
C LEU A 25 -2.67 -20.63 -3.65
N SER A 26 -1.86 -20.91 -4.67
CA SER A 26 -2.28 -20.89 -6.05
C SER A 26 -3.25 -22.03 -6.36
N ASN A 27 -4.26 -21.74 -7.19
CA ASN A 27 -5.14 -22.77 -7.72
C ASN A 27 -4.47 -23.42 -8.92
N SER A 28 -4.26 -24.73 -8.86
CA SER A 28 -3.74 -25.56 -9.96
C SER A 28 -4.82 -25.85 -11.00
N ALA A 29 -4.44 -25.95 -12.27
CA ALA A 29 -5.39 -26.20 -13.38
C ALA A 29 -5.84 -27.67 -13.47
N SER A 30 -5.04 -28.61 -12.95
CA SER A 30 -5.35 -30.05 -12.93
C SER A 30 -4.73 -30.73 -11.70
N PRO A 31 -5.22 -31.91 -11.29
CA PRO A 31 -4.62 -32.70 -10.19
C PRO A 31 -3.16 -33.09 -10.45
N GLU A 32 -2.80 -33.33 -11.72
CA GLU A 32 -1.44 -33.67 -12.12
C GLU A 32 -0.50 -32.47 -11.98
N ALA A 33 -0.95 -31.29 -12.40
CA ALA A 33 -0.23 -30.04 -12.18
C ALA A 33 -0.08 -29.72 -10.69
N GLU A 34 -1.09 -30.04 -9.88
CA GLU A 34 -1.06 -29.85 -8.44
C GLU A 34 -0.01 -30.70 -7.73
N GLU A 35 0.09 -31.99 -8.09
CA GLU A 35 1.10 -32.90 -7.55
C GLU A 35 2.51 -32.45 -7.96
N GLN A 36 2.67 -32.01 -9.21
CA GLN A 36 3.95 -31.50 -9.71
C GLN A 36 4.38 -30.20 -8.99
N GLU A 37 3.46 -29.23 -8.85
CA GLU A 37 3.69 -27.99 -8.10
C GLU A 37 4.04 -28.27 -6.63
N ALA A 38 3.35 -29.22 -6.00
CA ALA A 38 3.63 -29.61 -4.62
C ALA A 38 5.03 -30.23 -4.48
N ARG A 39 5.44 -31.07 -5.43
CA ARG A 39 6.81 -31.65 -5.45
C ARG A 39 7.87 -30.59 -5.71
N ASP A 40 7.65 -29.69 -6.66
CA ASP A 40 8.59 -28.61 -6.94
C ASP A 40 8.73 -27.68 -5.74
N LEU A 41 7.64 -27.33 -5.08
CA LEU A 41 7.68 -26.58 -3.83
C LEU A 41 8.36 -27.35 -2.69
N ALA A 42 8.11 -28.65 -2.56
CA ALA A 42 8.75 -29.49 -1.55
C ALA A 42 10.27 -29.52 -1.70
N ARG A 43 10.77 -29.61 -2.94
CA ARG A 43 12.21 -29.50 -3.26
C ARG A 43 12.80 -28.17 -2.83
N VAL A 44 12.07 -27.06 -3.03
CA VAL A 44 12.57 -25.73 -2.61
C VAL A 44 12.51 -25.57 -1.09
N LEU A 45 11.48 -26.10 -0.44
CA LEU A 45 11.35 -26.07 1.03
C LEU A 45 12.40 -26.95 1.73
N SER A 46 12.74 -28.11 1.17
CA SER A 46 13.73 -29.04 1.73
C SER A 46 15.16 -28.48 1.70
N LEU A 47 15.46 -27.55 0.80
CA LEU A 47 16.75 -26.82 0.76
C LEU A 47 16.92 -25.82 1.91
N GLY A 48 15.84 -25.44 2.60
CA GLY A 48 15.84 -24.49 3.71
C GLY A 48 15.91 -25.17 5.07
N SER A 49 16.98 -25.90 5.38
CA SER A 49 17.21 -26.46 6.72
C SER A 49 17.90 -25.46 7.65
N TYR A 50 17.60 -25.54 8.96
CA TYR A 50 18.46 -24.90 9.96
C TYR A 50 19.83 -25.59 9.93
N ASP A 51 20.85 -24.88 9.46
CA ASP A 51 22.22 -25.39 9.32
C ASP A 51 22.76 -25.94 10.65
N LYS A 52 23.39 -27.12 10.62
CA LYS A 52 23.88 -27.84 11.81
C LYS A 52 25.06 -27.15 12.51
N ASP A 53 25.75 -26.26 11.81
CA ASP A 53 26.99 -25.64 12.28
C ASP A 53 26.79 -24.54 13.34
N ALA A 54 25.55 -24.04 13.53
CA ALA A 54 25.27 -23.03 14.56
C ALA A 54 25.15 -23.60 15.98
N ALA A 55 25.04 -24.93 16.14
CA ALA A 55 25.02 -25.57 17.46
C ALA A 55 26.42 -25.78 18.05
N ALA A 56 27.49 -25.58 17.26
CA ALA A 56 28.87 -25.78 17.70
C ALA A 56 29.48 -24.57 18.44
N GLU A 57 28.88 -23.38 18.35
CA GLU A 57 29.43 -22.14 18.94
C GLU A 57 28.75 -21.71 20.26
N ALA A 58 27.81 -22.49 20.80
CA ALA A 58 27.03 -22.11 21.99
C ALA A 58 27.35 -22.91 23.27
N SER A 59 28.35 -23.79 23.29
CA SER A 59 28.81 -24.43 24.53
C SER A 59 30.27 -24.92 24.41
N GLU A 60 31.18 -24.32 25.18
CA GLU A 60 32.55 -24.86 25.36
C GLU A 60 32.61 -26.02 26.38
N ASP A 61 31.47 -26.50 26.89
CA ASP A 61 31.42 -27.64 27.81
C ASP A 61 30.27 -28.61 27.44
N ALA A 62 30.48 -29.47 26.44
CA ALA A 62 29.62 -30.62 26.19
C ALA A 62 30.32 -31.72 25.36
N ASP A 63 31.43 -32.23 25.88
CA ASP A 63 32.17 -33.36 25.28
C ASP A 63 31.53 -34.74 25.60
N ASP A 64 30.24 -34.81 25.97
CA ASP A 64 29.65 -36.08 26.44
C ASP A 64 28.14 -36.26 26.17
N VAL A 65 27.64 -35.80 25.02
CA VAL A 65 26.36 -36.28 24.44
C VAL A 65 26.48 -36.43 22.93
N LEU A 66 27.42 -37.27 22.49
CA LEU A 66 27.41 -37.85 21.14
C LEU A 66 26.66 -39.19 21.19
N GLY A 67 25.37 -39.15 20.87
CA GLY A 67 24.56 -40.36 20.74
C GLY A 67 23.08 -40.10 20.49
N SER A 68 22.68 -40.18 19.22
CA SER A 68 21.29 -40.26 18.72
C SER A 68 20.45 -38.96 18.76
N THR A 69 20.29 -38.36 17.58
CA THR A 69 19.03 -37.82 16.97
C THR A 69 19.35 -36.92 15.77
N GLY A 70 20.39 -37.24 15.01
CA GLY A 70 20.47 -36.81 13.61
C GLY A 70 19.77 -37.86 12.77
N PHE A 71 18.48 -37.67 12.49
CA PHE A 71 17.80 -38.50 11.48
C PHE A 71 18.52 -38.29 10.14
N GLY A 72 19.29 -39.28 9.71
CA GLY A 72 19.71 -39.45 8.33
C GLY A 72 18.51 -39.91 7.50
N MET A 73 17.47 -39.08 7.43
CA MET A 73 16.33 -39.32 6.54
C MET A 73 16.75 -39.02 5.12
N ASP A 74 16.46 -39.95 4.20
CA ASP A 74 16.64 -39.73 2.77
C ASP A 74 15.89 -38.45 2.36
N ARG A 75 16.53 -37.64 1.52
CA ARG A 75 15.95 -36.38 1.02
C ARG A 75 14.58 -36.61 0.37
N GLU A 76 14.42 -37.74 -0.31
CA GLU A 76 13.15 -38.18 -0.89
C GLU A 76 12.06 -38.37 0.18
N LEU A 77 12.37 -38.94 1.35
CA LEU A 77 11.42 -39.09 2.46
C LEU A 77 11.00 -37.75 3.06
N ILE A 78 11.91 -36.78 3.11
CA ILE A 78 11.60 -35.41 3.56
C ILE A 78 10.69 -34.72 2.55
N GLU A 79 11.01 -34.84 1.25
CA GLU A 79 10.19 -34.28 0.17
C GLU A 79 8.78 -34.90 0.17
N ASP A 80 8.65 -36.21 0.32
CA ASP A 80 7.36 -36.91 0.44
C ASP A 80 6.57 -36.44 1.67
N ALA A 81 7.24 -36.26 2.81
CA ALA A 81 6.60 -35.73 4.02
C ALA A 81 6.09 -34.30 3.80
N ILE A 82 6.85 -33.44 3.10
CA ILE A 82 6.43 -32.07 2.77
C ILE A 82 5.24 -32.09 1.80
N VAL A 83 5.25 -32.96 0.79
CA VAL A 83 4.12 -33.12 -0.14
C VAL A 83 2.84 -33.50 0.60
N GLU A 84 2.92 -34.44 1.55
CA GLU A 84 1.77 -34.78 2.41
C GLU A 84 1.33 -33.61 3.29
N MET A 85 2.26 -32.83 3.86
CA MET A 85 1.90 -31.60 4.59
C MET A 85 1.17 -30.58 3.70
N ILE A 86 1.61 -30.40 2.45
CA ILE A 86 0.96 -29.52 1.46
C ILE A 86 -0.44 -30.05 1.14
N LYS A 87 -0.61 -31.35 0.93
CA LYS A 87 -1.92 -31.99 0.69
C LYS A 87 -2.87 -31.78 1.86
N ILE A 88 -2.40 -31.98 3.10
CA ILE A 88 -3.18 -31.71 4.32
C ILE A 88 -3.58 -30.24 4.37
N PHE A 89 -2.64 -29.32 4.09
CA PHE A 89 -2.91 -27.88 4.09
C PHE A 89 -3.98 -27.49 3.05
N LYS A 90 -3.87 -27.97 1.81
CA LYS A 90 -4.87 -27.72 0.75
C LYS A 90 -6.22 -28.37 1.04
N SER A 91 -6.24 -29.54 1.67
CA SER A 91 -7.45 -30.20 2.17
C SER A 91 -8.17 -29.34 3.22
N GLU A 92 -7.42 -28.75 4.17
CA GLU A 92 -7.98 -27.81 5.15
C GLU A 92 -8.55 -26.55 4.49
N ILE A 93 -7.87 -25.98 3.47
CA ILE A 93 -8.42 -24.87 2.68
C ILE A 93 -9.75 -25.26 2.03
N SER A 94 -9.83 -26.46 1.47
CA SER A 94 -11.06 -26.97 0.84
C SER A 94 -12.19 -27.15 1.85
N LYS A 95 -11.89 -27.61 3.08
CA LYS A 95 -12.86 -27.66 4.18
C LYS A 95 -13.34 -26.28 4.59
N LEU A 96 -12.45 -25.29 4.66
CA LEU A 96 -12.83 -23.90 4.95
C LEU A 96 -13.73 -23.33 3.84
N ARG A 97 -13.45 -23.63 2.57
CA ARG A 97 -14.30 -23.27 1.43
C ARG A 97 -15.70 -23.91 1.52
N ALA A 98 -15.78 -25.19 1.91
CA ALA A 98 -17.06 -25.87 2.11
C ALA A 98 -17.83 -25.31 3.31
N ALA A 99 -17.16 -25.04 4.43
CA ALA A 99 -17.76 -24.39 5.60
C ALA A 99 -18.29 -23.00 5.26
N TYR A 100 -17.58 -22.27 4.39
CA TYR A 100 -18.00 -21.00 3.84
C TYR A 100 -19.30 -21.12 3.02
N GLN A 101 -19.36 -22.04 2.06
CA GLN A 101 -20.58 -22.30 1.26
C GLN A 101 -21.76 -22.72 2.14
N ALA A 102 -21.50 -23.53 3.18
CA ALA A 102 -22.52 -23.91 4.14
C ALA A 102 -23.03 -22.71 4.95
N GLU A 103 -22.15 -21.80 5.36
CA GLU A 103 -22.55 -20.56 6.03
C GLU A 103 -23.41 -19.65 5.13
N GLU A 104 -23.10 -19.60 3.84
CA GLU A 104 -23.90 -18.87 2.86
C GLU A 104 -25.31 -19.45 2.74
N ALA A 105 -25.44 -20.79 2.70
CA ALA A 105 -26.73 -21.46 2.71
C ALA A 105 -27.55 -21.20 3.99
N LEU A 106 -26.90 -21.07 5.16
CA LEU A 106 -27.57 -20.76 6.43
C LEU A 106 -28.27 -19.40 6.45
N GLN A 107 -27.93 -18.46 5.57
CA GLN A 107 -28.64 -17.18 5.48
C GLN A 107 -30.11 -17.36 5.06
N SER A 108 -30.37 -18.35 4.19
CA SER A 108 -31.72 -18.69 3.76
C SER A 108 -32.49 -19.51 4.81
N SER A 109 -31.77 -20.26 5.65
CA SER A 109 -32.34 -21.13 6.68
C SER A 109 -31.49 -21.08 7.97
N PRO A 110 -31.64 -20.03 8.80
CA PRO A 110 -30.89 -19.88 10.04
C PRO A 110 -31.14 -21.03 11.02
N GLN A 111 -30.10 -21.37 11.80
CA GLN A 111 -30.17 -22.43 12.81
C GLN A 111 -30.28 -21.87 14.22
N SER A 112 -30.89 -22.64 15.13
CA SER A 112 -30.86 -22.33 16.56
C SER A 112 -29.43 -22.42 17.09
N LEU A 113 -29.10 -21.60 18.10
CA LEU A 113 -27.84 -21.71 18.82
C LEU A 113 -27.60 -23.15 19.31
N PRO A 114 -26.36 -23.67 19.17
CA PRO A 114 -26.02 -24.95 19.76
C PRO A 114 -25.99 -24.86 21.29
N LYS A 115 -25.96 -26.03 21.94
CA LYS A 115 -25.85 -26.11 23.40
C LYS A 115 -24.62 -25.34 23.88
N ALA A 116 -24.82 -24.50 24.89
CA ALA A 116 -23.77 -23.70 25.50
C ALA A 116 -22.58 -24.57 25.94
N THR A 117 -21.39 -24.20 25.48
CA THR A 117 -20.14 -24.78 26.01
C THR A 117 -19.77 -24.00 27.27
N PRO A 118 -19.48 -24.66 28.40
CA PRO A 118 -19.05 -23.96 29.61
C PRO A 118 -17.80 -23.12 29.36
N LEU A 119 -17.76 -21.90 29.92
CA LEU A 119 -16.68 -20.93 29.72
C LEU A 119 -15.30 -21.53 30.03
N HIS A 120 -15.17 -22.32 31.11
CA HIS A 120 -13.92 -23.01 31.44
C HIS A 120 -13.28 -23.79 30.27
N PHE A 121 -14.07 -24.54 29.49
CA PHE A 121 -13.54 -25.29 28.34
C PHE A 121 -13.13 -24.38 27.18
N LEU A 122 -13.90 -23.32 26.94
CA LEU A 122 -13.55 -22.30 25.94
C LEU A 122 -12.24 -21.59 26.34
N THR A 123 -12.09 -21.25 27.62
CA THR A 123 -10.89 -20.61 28.17
C THR A 123 -9.66 -21.50 28.02
N LEU A 124 -9.75 -22.79 28.37
CA LEU A 124 -8.64 -23.74 28.18
C LEU A 124 -8.19 -23.83 26.72
N ARG A 125 -9.15 -23.89 25.78
CA ARG A 125 -8.84 -23.91 24.33
C ARG A 125 -8.20 -22.60 23.87
N HIS A 126 -8.72 -21.47 24.34
CA HIS A 126 -8.20 -20.14 24.01
C HIS A 126 -6.77 -19.94 24.52
N GLU A 127 -6.51 -20.27 25.79
CA GLU A 127 -5.17 -20.21 26.38
C GLU A 127 -4.17 -21.12 25.68
N SER A 128 -4.60 -22.34 25.30
CA SER A 128 -3.74 -23.24 24.52
C SER A 128 -3.34 -22.62 23.18
N SER A 129 -4.27 -21.93 22.51
CA SER A 129 -3.97 -21.24 21.26
C SER A 129 -2.99 -20.09 21.48
N LEU A 130 -3.17 -19.28 22.53
CA LEU A 130 -2.26 -18.18 22.87
C LEU A 130 -0.83 -18.68 23.12
N ARG A 131 -0.68 -19.76 23.90
CA ARG A 131 0.63 -20.39 24.16
C ARG A 131 1.28 -20.91 22.88
N GLN A 132 0.51 -21.50 21.97
CA GLN A 132 1.03 -21.99 20.69
C GLN A 132 1.51 -20.83 19.80
N SER A 133 0.73 -19.77 19.67
CA SER A 133 1.12 -18.59 18.88
C SER A 133 2.36 -17.90 19.47
N GLN A 134 2.43 -17.77 20.80
CA GLN A 134 3.61 -17.23 21.48
C GLN A 134 4.85 -18.10 21.23
N LYS A 135 4.72 -19.42 21.32
CA LYS A 135 5.81 -20.37 21.03
C LYS A 135 6.33 -20.21 19.60
N LEU A 136 5.45 -20.16 18.59
CA LEU A 136 5.85 -19.96 17.20
C LEU A 136 6.55 -18.61 16.98
N ASN A 137 6.05 -17.56 17.63
CA ASN A 137 6.66 -16.23 17.57
C ASN A 137 8.09 -16.22 18.12
N THR A 138 8.32 -16.91 19.25
CA THR A 138 9.66 -17.08 19.84
C THR A 138 10.60 -17.90 18.94
N ILE A 139 10.11 -19.00 18.34
CA ILE A 139 10.92 -19.89 17.49
C ILE A 139 11.45 -19.17 16.25
N TYR A 140 10.58 -18.38 15.60
CA TYR A 140 10.89 -17.74 14.33
C TYR A 140 11.33 -16.29 14.46
N GLY A 141 11.58 -15.81 15.69
CA GLY A 141 12.06 -14.44 15.94
C GLY A 141 11.16 -13.38 15.32
N GLY A 142 9.83 -13.48 15.50
CA GLY A 142 8.87 -12.55 14.91
C GLY A 142 8.28 -12.96 13.57
N TYR A 143 8.93 -13.85 12.79
CA TYR A 143 8.42 -14.26 11.47
C TYR A 143 7.30 -15.29 11.59
N CYS A 144 6.06 -14.85 11.41
CA CYS A 144 4.90 -15.72 11.39
C CYS A 144 4.01 -15.39 10.18
N PRO A 145 4.08 -16.17 9.09
CA PRO A 145 3.20 -16.01 7.96
C PRO A 145 1.73 -16.19 8.35
N LYS A 146 0.88 -15.30 7.86
CA LYS A 146 -0.54 -15.24 8.19
C LYS A 146 -1.40 -15.39 6.95
N VAL A 147 -2.44 -16.23 7.04
CA VAL A 147 -3.41 -16.42 5.96
C VAL A 147 -4.81 -16.22 6.53
N ILE A 148 -5.57 -15.33 5.90
CA ILE A 148 -6.99 -15.09 6.17
C ILE A 148 -7.80 -15.38 4.91
N PHE A 149 -9.06 -15.77 5.10
CA PHE A 149 -9.95 -16.05 4.00
C PHE A 149 -11.07 -15.01 3.93
N SER A 150 -11.43 -14.61 2.72
CA SER A 150 -12.56 -13.74 2.41
C SER A 150 -13.61 -14.48 1.58
N GLY A 151 -14.82 -13.93 1.59
CA GLY A 151 -16.02 -14.50 0.99
C GLY A 151 -17.24 -14.26 1.89
N GLY A 152 -18.43 -14.18 1.29
CA GLY A 152 -19.73 -14.14 1.97
C GLY A 152 -20.16 -12.76 2.39
N PRO A 153 -21.32 -12.65 3.04
CA PRO A 153 -21.82 -11.36 3.42
C PRO A 153 -20.87 -10.75 4.46
N SER A 154 -20.42 -9.54 4.16
CA SER A 154 -19.75 -8.67 5.11
C SER A 154 -20.76 -7.66 5.62
N TYR A 155 -20.79 -7.45 6.91
CA TYR A 155 -21.79 -6.57 7.53
C TYR A 155 -21.14 -5.35 8.17
N ALA A 156 -21.83 -4.22 8.06
CA ALA A 156 -21.56 -3.02 8.82
C ALA A 156 -22.89 -2.38 9.18
N SER A 157 -23.07 -2.01 10.44
CA SER A 157 -24.30 -1.36 10.89
C SER A 157 -24.26 0.14 10.58
N GLU A 158 -25.13 0.55 9.66
CA GLU A 158 -25.37 1.96 9.35
C GLU A 158 -26.27 2.64 10.40
N ALA A 159 -26.98 1.84 11.19
CA ALA A 159 -27.93 2.31 12.19
C ALA A 159 -27.23 2.96 13.39
N GLU A 160 -27.90 3.97 13.95
CA GLU A 160 -27.50 4.56 15.23
C GLU A 160 -27.92 3.64 16.37
N LEU A 161 -27.15 3.60 17.46
CA LEU A 161 -27.52 2.76 18.59
C LEU A 161 -28.89 3.18 19.15
N SER A 162 -29.19 4.49 19.16
CA SER A 162 -30.49 5.13 19.43
C SER A 162 -31.68 4.40 18.80
N SER A 163 -31.52 3.95 17.56
CA SER A 163 -32.56 3.32 16.74
C SER A 163 -32.67 1.80 16.92
N LEU A 164 -31.73 1.17 17.62
CA LEU A 164 -31.66 -0.29 17.76
C LEU A 164 -32.37 -0.79 19.02
N ALA A 165 -33.08 -1.91 18.91
CA ALA A 165 -33.71 -2.59 20.04
C ALA A 165 -32.76 -3.61 20.71
N PRO A 166 -32.80 -3.78 22.05
CA PRO A 166 -32.00 -4.81 22.70
C PRO A 166 -32.47 -6.21 22.29
N ILE A 167 -31.53 -7.13 22.10
CA ILE A 167 -31.84 -8.55 22.06
C ILE A 167 -32.07 -9.02 23.50
N THR A 168 -33.28 -9.49 23.80
CA THR A 168 -33.68 -9.91 25.15
C THR A 168 -34.03 -11.40 25.25
N LYS A 169 -34.25 -12.08 24.13
CA LYS A 169 -34.69 -13.47 24.09
C LYS A 169 -33.68 -14.37 23.38
N VAL A 170 -33.48 -15.57 23.90
CA VAL A 170 -32.55 -16.56 23.33
C VAL A 170 -32.95 -16.97 21.91
N GLU A 171 -34.25 -17.03 21.62
CA GLU A 171 -34.82 -17.39 20.31
C GLU A 171 -34.42 -16.41 19.18
N ASP A 172 -34.06 -15.18 19.52
CA ASP A 172 -33.62 -14.17 18.57
C ASP A 172 -32.15 -14.35 18.12
N LEU A 173 -31.36 -15.13 18.86
CA LEU A 173 -29.97 -15.42 18.54
C LEU A 173 -29.90 -16.69 17.68
N GLN A 174 -29.68 -16.51 16.38
CA GLN A 174 -29.61 -17.60 15.41
C GLN A 174 -28.26 -17.60 14.68
N VAL A 175 -27.73 -18.79 14.43
CA VAL A 175 -26.49 -18.99 13.67
C VAL A 175 -26.79 -18.80 12.17
N GLY A 176 -25.93 -18.07 11.48
CA GLY A 176 -26.07 -17.73 10.07
C GLY A 176 -27.01 -16.54 9.79
N ARG A 177 -27.46 -15.84 10.84
CA ARG A 177 -28.37 -14.70 10.72
C ARG A 177 -27.77 -13.43 11.28
N ARG A 178 -28.02 -12.32 10.58
CA ARG A 178 -27.78 -10.96 11.09
C ARG A 178 -29.02 -10.47 11.83
N MET A 179 -28.86 -10.03 13.07
CA MET A 179 -29.95 -9.49 13.88
C MET A 179 -30.17 -8.01 13.57
N GLN A 180 -30.67 -7.73 12.36
CA GLN A 180 -30.91 -6.37 11.86
C GLN A 180 -31.87 -5.57 12.77
N GLY A 181 -31.58 -4.29 12.98
CA GLY A 181 -32.34 -3.41 13.87
C GLY A 181 -32.20 -3.71 15.37
N LYS A 182 -31.32 -4.65 15.76
CA LYS A 182 -31.09 -5.02 17.17
C LYS A 182 -29.63 -4.83 17.60
N TYR A 183 -29.37 -4.82 18.91
CA TYR A 183 -28.01 -4.83 19.47
C TYR A 183 -27.87 -5.84 20.62
N LEU A 184 -26.65 -6.33 20.82
CA LEU A 184 -26.31 -7.29 21.88
C LEU A 184 -25.29 -6.68 22.84
N VAL A 185 -25.53 -6.82 24.14
CA VAL A 185 -24.56 -6.46 25.18
C VAL A 185 -23.76 -7.69 25.56
N VAL A 186 -22.43 -7.56 25.58
CA VAL A 186 -21.51 -8.64 25.93
C VAL A 186 -20.44 -8.14 26.90
N ARG A 187 -19.85 -9.06 27.68
CA ARG A 187 -18.70 -8.78 28.56
C ARG A 187 -17.47 -9.53 28.07
N VAL A 188 -16.34 -8.84 27.93
CA VAL A 188 -15.05 -9.46 27.61
C VAL A 188 -14.66 -10.42 28.74
N ALA A 189 -14.40 -11.69 28.40
CA ALA A 189 -14.19 -12.77 29.36
C ALA A 189 -12.79 -13.39 29.31
N SER A 190 -11.93 -12.98 28.37
CA SER A 190 -10.56 -13.50 28.25
C SER A 190 -9.59 -12.44 27.74
N SER A 191 -8.29 -12.75 27.75
CA SER A 191 -7.28 -12.02 26.99
C SER A 191 -7.56 -12.05 25.48
N LEU A 192 -7.07 -11.04 24.76
CA LEU A 192 -7.24 -10.91 23.31
C LEU A 192 -6.09 -11.57 22.55
N SER A 193 -6.41 -12.37 21.54
CA SER A 193 -5.45 -12.91 20.59
C SER A 193 -5.43 -12.06 19.32
N ILE A 194 -4.26 -11.51 18.97
CA ILE A 194 -4.07 -10.71 17.74
C ILE A 194 -3.52 -11.59 16.63
N TYR A 195 -4.24 -11.64 15.51
CA TYR A 195 -3.75 -12.22 14.26
C TYR A 195 -3.79 -11.19 13.13
N VAL A 196 -4.98 -10.93 12.57
CA VAL A 196 -5.29 -9.74 11.76
C VAL A 196 -6.43 -8.96 12.43
N GLY A 197 -7.41 -9.68 12.98
CA GLY A 197 -8.36 -9.15 13.96
C GLY A 197 -7.97 -9.52 15.40
N ALA A 198 -8.79 -9.09 16.35
CA ALA A 198 -8.73 -9.52 17.75
C ALA A 198 -9.78 -10.60 18.01
N THR A 199 -9.34 -11.78 18.43
CA THR A 199 -10.19 -12.91 18.81
C THR A 199 -10.14 -13.14 20.32
N PHE A 200 -11.29 -13.24 20.97
CA PHE A 200 -11.43 -13.37 22.43
C PHE A 200 -12.76 -14.03 22.80
N LEU A 201 -12.96 -14.32 24.08
CA LEU A 201 -14.20 -14.86 24.61
C LEU A 201 -15.07 -13.74 25.16
N VAL A 202 -16.38 -13.89 24.96
CA VAL A 202 -17.38 -13.02 25.58
C VAL A 202 -18.40 -13.83 26.35
N THR A 203 -18.91 -13.24 27.42
CA THR A 203 -20.05 -13.76 28.18
C THR A 203 -21.29 -12.94 27.86
N LEU A 204 -22.44 -13.59 27.73
CA LEU A 204 -23.74 -12.96 27.55
C LEU A 204 -24.48 -12.90 28.90
N PRO A 205 -25.27 -11.84 29.16
CA PRO A 205 -26.08 -11.73 30.37
C PRO A 205 -27.24 -12.75 30.38
N ALA A 206 -27.95 -12.90 31.50
CA ALA A 206 -29.23 -13.60 31.54
C ALA A 206 -30.28 -12.85 30.69
N PRO A 207 -31.24 -13.55 30.05
CA PRO A 207 -31.53 -14.99 30.14
C PRO A 207 -30.68 -15.89 29.23
N PHE A 208 -29.71 -15.33 28.49
CA PHE A 208 -28.82 -16.14 27.64
C PHE A 208 -27.93 -17.02 28.49
N GLY A 209 -27.10 -16.41 29.34
CA GLY A 209 -26.34 -17.14 30.34
C GLY A 209 -25.31 -18.13 29.78
N PHE A 210 -24.64 -17.80 28.68
CA PHE A 210 -23.55 -18.60 28.15
C PHE A 210 -22.45 -17.73 27.55
N SER A 211 -21.32 -18.35 27.24
CA SER A 211 -20.17 -17.70 26.62
C SER A 211 -19.93 -18.23 25.22
N MET A 212 -19.35 -17.39 24.37
CA MET A 212 -18.99 -17.73 23.01
C MET A 212 -17.74 -16.94 22.59
N PRO A 213 -17.01 -17.40 21.56
CA PRO A 213 -15.94 -16.60 21.00
C PRO A 213 -16.47 -15.44 20.17
N ALA A 214 -15.68 -14.37 20.09
CA ALA A 214 -15.93 -13.18 19.30
C ALA A 214 -14.65 -12.74 18.58
N SER A 215 -14.80 -12.24 17.35
CA SER A 215 -13.69 -11.68 16.57
C SER A 215 -14.03 -10.30 16.03
N ILE A 216 -13.19 -9.31 16.35
CA ILE A 216 -13.25 -7.95 15.80
C ILE A 216 -12.18 -7.82 14.71
N LEU A 217 -12.60 -7.64 13.47
CA LEU A 217 -11.69 -7.34 12.37
C LEU A 217 -11.16 -5.90 12.44
N HIS A 218 -9.98 -5.69 11.86
CA HIS A 218 -9.33 -4.37 11.81
C HIS A 218 -9.13 -3.73 13.20
N PHE A 219 -8.85 -4.55 14.22
CA PHE A 219 -8.68 -4.08 15.60
C PHE A 219 -7.48 -3.14 15.76
N THR A 220 -6.37 -3.42 15.08
CA THR A 220 -5.10 -2.69 15.19
C THR A 220 -4.37 -2.62 13.86
N THR A 221 -3.66 -1.52 13.62
CA THR A 221 -2.72 -1.35 12.48
C THR A 221 -1.38 -2.04 12.72
N ASN A 222 -1.10 -2.49 13.95
CA ASN A 222 0.08 -3.27 14.30
C ASN A 222 -0.28 -4.77 14.37
N PRO A 223 0.00 -5.58 13.34
CA PRO A 223 -0.33 -7.00 13.32
C PRO A 223 0.52 -7.86 14.29
N ARG A 224 1.51 -7.25 14.95
CA ARG A 224 2.40 -7.87 15.95
C ARG A 224 2.05 -7.50 17.39
N MET A 225 1.04 -6.65 17.58
CA MET A 225 0.58 -6.25 18.91
C MET A 225 0.42 -7.49 19.80
N SER A 226 1.05 -7.46 20.97
CA SER A 226 1.04 -8.61 21.87
C SER A 226 -0.35 -8.83 22.46
N SER A 227 -0.60 -10.04 22.96
CA SER A 227 -1.86 -10.35 23.66
C SER A 227 -2.03 -9.46 24.89
N GLU A 228 -0.94 -9.13 25.58
CA GLU A 228 -0.92 -8.25 26.75
C GLU A 228 -1.27 -6.81 26.36
N GLU A 229 -0.64 -6.27 25.32
CA GLU A 229 -0.91 -4.92 24.81
C GLU A 229 -2.36 -4.77 24.34
N ALA A 230 -2.85 -5.74 23.57
CA ALA A 230 -4.23 -5.75 23.10
C ALA A 230 -5.23 -5.84 24.26
N SER A 231 -4.94 -6.67 25.25
CA SER A 231 -5.77 -6.80 26.46
C SER A 231 -5.72 -5.56 27.34
N ALA A 232 -4.64 -4.75 27.29
CA ALA A 232 -4.60 -3.46 27.97
C ALA A 232 -5.51 -2.43 27.28
N LEU A 233 -5.66 -2.48 25.95
CA LEU A 233 -6.57 -1.60 25.22
C LEU A 233 -8.04 -1.98 25.41
N LEU A 234 -8.34 -3.27 25.55
CA LEU A 234 -9.67 -3.80 25.81
C LEU A 234 -9.65 -4.84 26.97
N PRO A 235 -9.62 -4.38 28.23
CA PRO A 235 -9.46 -5.25 29.40
C PRO A 235 -10.61 -6.25 29.60
N GLN A 236 -10.28 -7.39 30.22
CA GLN A 236 -11.29 -8.32 30.70
C GLN A 236 -12.26 -7.63 31.65
N GLY A 237 -13.55 -7.94 31.53
CA GLY A 237 -14.63 -7.28 32.27
C GLY A 237 -15.25 -6.08 31.53
N THR A 238 -14.60 -5.57 30.47
CA THR A 238 -15.17 -4.48 29.64
C THR A 238 -16.52 -4.89 29.05
N LEU A 239 -17.50 -4.00 29.15
CA LEU A 239 -18.81 -4.17 28.54
C LEU A 239 -18.81 -3.57 27.13
N LEU A 240 -19.30 -4.34 26.16
CA LEU A 240 -19.40 -3.95 24.77
C LEU A 240 -20.86 -4.04 24.32
N ILE A 241 -21.28 -3.11 23.47
CA ILE A 241 -22.46 -3.27 22.64
C ILE A 241 -22.01 -3.61 21.23
N ILE A 242 -22.59 -4.67 20.68
CA ILE A 242 -22.43 -5.06 19.27
C ILE A 242 -23.70 -4.67 18.54
N LYS A 243 -23.60 -3.74 17.59
CA LYS A 243 -24.71 -3.34 16.72
C LYS A 243 -24.99 -4.42 15.68
N GLU A 244 -26.26 -4.71 15.45
CA GLU A 244 -26.75 -5.66 14.43
C GLU A 244 -25.89 -6.93 14.30
N PRO A 245 -25.64 -7.63 15.43
CA PRO A 245 -24.65 -8.69 15.50
C PRO A 245 -24.95 -9.80 14.50
N TYR A 246 -23.88 -10.43 14.02
CA TYR A 246 -23.95 -11.62 13.17
C TYR A 246 -23.27 -12.79 13.88
N ILE A 247 -24.02 -13.87 14.09
CA ILE A 247 -23.48 -15.11 14.65
C ILE A 247 -23.08 -16.01 13.49
N SER A 248 -21.77 -16.09 13.25
CA SER A 248 -21.19 -16.97 12.25
C SER A 248 -21.16 -18.41 12.77
N SER A 249 -21.31 -19.40 11.88
CA SER A 249 -21.01 -20.81 12.20
C SER A 249 -19.50 -21.05 12.36
N ASN A 250 -18.66 -20.17 11.82
CA ASN A 250 -17.22 -20.18 11.96
C ASN A 250 -16.65 -18.74 11.98
N HIS A 251 -16.73 -18.12 13.15
CA HIS A 251 -16.42 -16.70 13.35
C HIS A 251 -14.96 -16.32 13.01
N SER A 252 -14.01 -17.26 13.11
CA SER A 252 -12.59 -16.99 12.91
C SER A 252 -12.16 -16.97 11.44
N LEU A 253 -13.04 -17.30 10.48
CA LEU A 253 -12.71 -17.37 9.04
C LEU A 253 -11.99 -16.12 8.51
N ARG A 254 -12.39 -14.93 8.96
CA ARG A 254 -11.85 -13.63 8.46
C ARG A 254 -10.86 -12.95 9.41
N ALA A 255 -10.94 -13.24 10.70
CA ALA A 255 -10.02 -12.67 11.71
C ALA A 255 -8.78 -13.54 11.95
N ALA A 256 -8.86 -14.81 11.54
CA ALA A 256 -8.01 -15.95 11.88
C ALA A 256 -7.93 -16.26 13.38
N GLY A 257 -7.85 -17.56 13.71
CA GLY A 257 -7.84 -18.08 15.07
C GLY A 257 -8.21 -19.57 15.15
N ASN A 258 -7.69 -20.28 16.16
CA ASN A 258 -7.86 -21.73 16.32
C ASN A 258 -9.16 -22.14 17.05
N LEU A 259 -9.97 -21.16 17.48
CA LEU A 259 -11.31 -21.40 18.00
C LEU A 259 -12.28 -21.64 16.84
N SER A 260 -12.34 -22.87 16.37
CA SER A 260 -13.36 -23.31 15.42
C SER A 260 -14.71 -23.48 16.14
N GLY A 261 -15.77 -23.03 15.49
CA GLY A 261 -17.15 -23.11 15.98
C GLY A 261 -17.90 -21.78 15.87
N PRO A 262 -19.19 -21.79 16.25
CA PRO A 262 -20.03 -20.62 16.13
C PRO A 262 -19.63 -19.54 17.13
N GLY A 263 -19.74 -18.28 16.69
CA GLY A 263 -19.33 -17.12 17.49
C GLY A 263 -19.73 -15.80 16.83
N LEU A 264 -19.49 -14.71 17.53
CA LEU A 264 -19.75 -13.36 17.01
C LEU A 264 -18.66 -12.96 16.01
N ARG A 265 -19.06 -12.65 14.78
CA ARG A 265 -18.17 -12.07 13.77
C ARG A 265 -18.49 -10.58 13.62
N ILE A 266 -17.51 -9.73 13.91
CA ILE A 266 -17.61 -8.28 13.84
C ILE A 266 -16.67 -7.81 12.75
N ASP A 267 -17.21 -7.52 11.56
CA ASP A 267 -16.41 -7.22 10.37
C ASP A 267 -15.78 -5.80 10.41
N THR A 268 -16.28 -4.90 11.26
CA THR A 268 -15.80 -3.52 11.37
C THR A 268 -15.78 -3.03 12.82
N PRO A 269 -14.74 -2.27 13.25
CA PRO A 269 -14.70 -1.66 14.58
C PRO A 269 -15.88 -0.73 14.86
N THR A 270 -16.45 -0.11 13.83
CA THR A 270 -17.58 0.84 13.96
C THR A 270 -18.89 0.23 14.45
N ASP A 271 -18.96 -1.11 14.52
CA ASP A 271 -20.09 -1.86 15.06
C ASP A 271 -19.99 -2.11 16.57
N VAL A 272 -18.87 -1.74 17.19
CA VAL A 272 -18.62 -1.89 18.61
C VAL A 272 -18.77 -0.55 19.32
N VAL A 273 -19.54 -0.53 20.41
CA VAL A 273 -19.62 0.62 21.33
C VAL A 273 -19.10 0.18 22.69
N LEU A 274 -18.18 0.96 23.24
CA LEU A 274 -17.59 0.70 24.55
C LEU A 274 -18.46 1.34 25.64
N LEU A 275 -18.79 0.56 26.65
CA LEU A 275 -19.51 1.03 27.83
C LEU A 275 -18.48 1.30 28.93
N GLN A 276 -18.27 2.56 29.28
CA GLN A 276 -17.36 2.93 30.36
C GLN A 276 -17.96 2.61 31.74
N GLY A 277 -17.16 1.96 32.58
CA GLY A 277 -17.29 1.89 34.04
C GLY A 277 -18.68 1.75 34.65
N ALA A 278 -19.27 0.55 34.61
CA ALA A 278 -20.22 0.13 35.65
C ALA A 278 -19.44 -0.21 36.95
N GLY A 279 -18.73 0.76 37.50
CA GLY A 279 -18.41 0.75 38.92
C GLY A 279 -19.68 1.20 39.65
N GLU A 280 -20.06 0.51 40.72
CA GLU A 280 -21.16 0.94 41.59
C GLU A 280 -20.87 2.38 42.08
N GLY A 281 -21.41 3.40 41.40
CA GLY A 281 -21.40 4.79 41.87
C GLY A 281 -20.92 5.90 40.93
N SER A 282 -20.38 5.65 39.73
CA SER A 282 -20.01 6.74 38.79
C SER A 282 -20.98 6.78 37.60
N GLY A 283 -22.03 7.60 37.71
CA GLY A 283 -22.96 7.82 36.62
C GLY A 283 -22.32 8.65 35.50
N HIS A 284 -22.21 8.09 34.29
CA HIS A 284 -21.90 8.85 33.07
C HIS A 284 -22.78 8.41 31.87
N ALA A 285 -22.85 9.26 30.86
CA ALA A 285 -24.01 9.62 30.03
C ALA A 285 -24.74 8.55 29.18
N LEU A 286 -24.27 7.31 29.05
CA LEU A 286 -24.97 6.26 28.29
C LEU A 286 -26.23 5.74 29.02
N HIS A 287 -26.39 6.08 30.30
CA HIS A 287 -27.49 5.66 31.15
C HIS A 287 -28.83 6.38 30.84
N SER A 288 -28.87 7.59 30.29
CA SER A 288 -30.13 8.38 30.33
C SER A 288 -31.31 7.77 29.56
N TRP A 289 -31.09 7.05 28.45
CA TRP A 289 -32.17 6.56 27.59
C TRP A 289 -32.34 5.03 27.56
N LYS A 290 -31.38 4.27 28.13
CA LYS A 290 -31.39 2.79 28.22
C LYS A 290 -30.95 2.23 29.58
N ALA A 291 -30.75 3.06 30.61
CA ALA A 291 -30.41 2.62 31.98
C ALA A 291 -31.26 1.47 32.51
N PRO A 292 -32.61 1.46 32.35
CA PRO A 292 -33.43 0.40 32.92
C PRO A 292 -33.07 -0.99 32.38
N TYR A 293 -32.71 -1.08 31.09
CA TYR A 293 -32.24 -2.33 30.49
C TYR A 293 -30.84 -2.70 30.98
N MET A 294 -29.93 -1.74 31.04
CA MET A 294 -28.54 -1.96 31.47
C MET A 294 -28.44 -2.42 32.93
N GLU A 295 -29.25 -1.83 33.82
CA GLU A 295 -29.33 -2.20 35.23
C GLU A 295 -30.00 -3.56 35.45
N SER A 296 -30.83 -4.01 34.51
CA SER A 296 -31.48 -5.33 34.56
C SER A 296 -30.56 -6.49 34.17
N LEU A 297 -29.36 -6.21 33.62
CA LEU A 297 -28.45 -7.25 33.12
C LEU A 297 -27.85 -8.05 34.28
N GLN A 298 -28.21 -9.33 34.37
CA GLN A 298 -27.62 -10.26 35.32
C GLN A 298 -26.49 -11.05 34.66
N TRP A 299 -25.33 -11.08 35.28
CA TRP A 299 -24.16 -11.84 34.80
C TRP A 299 -24.04 -13.13 35.57
N ILE A 300 -23.77 -14.24 34.87
CA ILE A 300 -23.49 -15.51 35.53
C ILE A 300 -22.23 -15.37 36.38
N LYS A 301 -22.35 -15.66 37.67
CA LYS A 301 -21.22 -15.88 38.56
C LYS A 301 -20.70 -17.29 38.31
N GLU A 302 -19.46 -17.42 37.89
CA GLU A 302 -18.83 -18.74 37.77
C GLU A 302 -18.69 -19.38 39.16
N PRO A 303 -18.83 -20.70 39.28
CA PRO A 303 -18.50 -21.40 40.51
C PRO A 303 -17.00 -21.23 40.78
N GLU A 304 -16.64 -20.83 42.00
CA GLU A 304 -15.23 -20.75 42.39
C GLU A 304 -14.54 -22.11 42.18
N PRO A 305 -13.26 -22.12 41.74
CA PRO A 305 -12.54 -23.36 41.58
C PRO A 305 -12.54 -24.10 42.92
N ALA A 306 -13.14 -25.30 42.94
CA ALA A 306 -13.20 -26.12 44.13
C ALA A 306 -11.78 -26.30 44.67
N LYS A 307 -11.52 -25.77 45.87
CA LYS A 307 -10.26 -26.01 46.59
C LYS A 307 -10.02 -27.51 46.59
N ALA A 308 -8.93 -27.93 45.95
CA ALA A 308 -8.57 -29.34 45.81
C ALA A 308 -8.36 -29.93 47.22
N GLY A 309 -9.44 -30.49 47.77
CA GLY A 309 -9.46 -31.22 49.02
C GLY A 309 -8.62 -32.47 48.86
N GLY A 310 -7.53 -32.55 49.62
CA GLY A 310 -6.65 -33.69 49.62
C GLY A 310 -7.38 -34.97 50.02
N LYS A 311 -7.14 -36.04 49.24
CA LYS A 311 -6.59 -37.33 49.71
C LYS A 311 -6.74 -38.37 48.59
N GLY A 312 -5.59 -38.96 48.22
CA GLY A 312 -5.54 -40.35 47.82
C GLY A 312 -5.46 -40.65 46.32
N ALA A 313 -4.26 -40.53 45.74
CA ALA A 313 -3.77 -41.48 44.75
C ALA A 313 -2.24 -41.43 44.71
N LYS A 314 -1.62 -42.32 45.50
CA LYS A 314 -0.19 -42.64 45.43
C LYS A 314 0.08 -43.59 44.26
N LYS A 315 1.27 -43.42 43.66
CA LYS A 315 2.07 -44.34 42.82
C LYS A 315 1.88 -44.22 41.30
N ALA A 316 2.80 -43.50 40.65
CA ALA A 316 4.03 -44.09 40.12
C ALA A 316 5.02 -42.95 39.78
N ALA A 317 6.19 -42.98 40.42
CA ALA A 317 7.31 -42.08 40.18
C ALA A 317 8.54 -42.92 39.83
N LEU A 318 9.48 -42.29 39.10
CA LEU A 318 10.87 -42.64 38.71
C LEU A 318 11.02 -42.77 37.18
N LYS A 319 11.95 -42.12 36.48
CA LYS A 319 13.13 -41.28 36.80
C LYS A 319 13.42 -40.41 35.57
N THR A 320 13.70 -39.13 35.73
CA THR A 320 14.85 -38.49 35.07
C THR A 320 15.34 -37.33 35.93
N ALA A 321 16.66 -37.22 35.93
CA ALA A 321 17.45 -36.45 36.87
C ALA A 321 17.47 -34.96 36.56
N SER A 322 17.84 -34.25 37.62
CA SER A 322 18.19 -32.85 37.78
C SER A 322 19.19 -32.29 36.76
N SER A 323 18.90 -31.09 36.26
CA SER A 323 19.85 -29.96 36.34
C SER A 323 19.12 -28.62 36.50
N SER A 324 19.55 -27.90 37.52
CA SER A 324 19.36 -26.48 37.85
C SER A 324 19.90 -25.58 36.73
N THR A 325 19.48 -24.33 36.44
CA THR A 325 18.87 -23.26 37.25
C THR A 325 18.51 -22.09 36.31
N ALA A 326 17.27 -21.60 36.35
CA ALA A 326 16.89 -20.19 36.17
C ALA A 326 15.41 -20.05 36.58
N THR A 327 15.20 -19.91 37.88
CA THR A 327 13.89 -19.80 38.52
C THR A 327 13.19 -18.49 38.15
N THR A 328 12.17 -18.55 37.30
CA THR A 328 11.01 -17.65 37.39
C THR A 328 9.85 -18.47 37.96
N LYS A 329 9.42 -18.11 39.16
CA LYS A 329 8.32 -18.76 39.89
C LYS A 329 7.02 -18.69 39.06
N PRO A 330 6.24 -19.77 38.96
CA PRO A 330 4.84 -19.67 38.58
C PRO A 330 4.09 -18.98 39.72
N LEU A 331 3.48 -17.82 39.44
CA LEU A 331 2.66 -17.09 40.40
C LEU A 331 1.46 -17.94 40.82
N SER A 332 1.38 -18.17 42.12
CA SER A 332 0.23 -18.74 42.82
C SER A 332 -0.88 -17.70 42.86
N PRO A 333 -2.17 -18.07 42.72
CA PRO A 333 -3.27 -17.17 42.97
C PRO A 333 -3.53 -17.17 44.48
N GLU A 334 -3.45 -16.02 45.12
CA GLU A 334 -4.06 -15.64 46.42
C GLU A 334 -3.15 -14.63 47.14
N THR A 335 -3.31 -13.36 46.77
CA THR A 335 -3.35 -12.24 47.71
C THR A 335 -4.28 -11.21 47.08
N SER A 336 -5.32 -10.83 47.83
CA SER A 336 -6.27 -9.74 47.57
C SER A 336 -5.79 -8.72 46.53
N ALA A 337 -6.17 -8.94 45.26
CA ALA A 337 -5.98 -7.94 44.23
C ALA A 337 -7.02 -6.86 44.45
N GLU A 338 -6.58 -5.71 44.98
CA GLU A 338 -7.18 -4.44 44.62
C GLU A 338 -7.28 -4.42 43.09
N THR A 339 -8.48 -4.67 42.56
CA THR A 339 -8.78 -4.53 41.14
C THR A 339 -8.57 -3.06 40.79
N SER A 340 -7.36 -2.68 40.41
CA SER A 340 -7.14 -1.49 39.61
C SER A 340 -7.88 -1.74 38.30
N THR A 341 -9.09 -1.18 38.20
CA THR A 341 -9.93 -1.28 37.01
C THR A 341 -9.24 -0.51 35.88
N LEU A 342 -8.39 -1.19 35.11
CA LEU A 342 -7.85 -0.66 33.87
C LEU A 342 -9.04 -0.25 32.98
N GLN A 343 -9.11 1.03 32.62
CA GLN A 343 -10.17 1.56 31.77
C GLN A 343 -9.88 1.20 30.30
N PRO A 344 -10.89 0.81 29.50
CA PRO A 344 -10.68 0.52 28.08
C PRO A 344 -10.24 1.78 27.34
N ALA A 345 -9.24 1.65 26.46
CA ALA A 345 -8.68 2.75 25.68
C ALA A 345 -8.75 2.54 24.16
N TRP A 346 -9.22 1.37 23.71
CA TRP A 346 -9.28 1.01 22.29
C TRP A 346 -10.13 1.99 21.47
N LEU A 347 -9.47 2.73 20.56
CA LEU A 347 -10.05 3.75 19.67
C LEU A 347 -10.88 4.83 20.37
N GLN A 348 -10.79 4.95 21.69
CA GLN A 348 -11.49 5.99 22.44
C GLN A 348 -10.78 7.33 22.30
N ASP A 349 -11.56 8.41 22.28
CA ASP A 349 -11.02 9.75 22.48
C ASP A 349 -10.52 9.94 23.91
N GLY A 350 -9.76 11.00 24.19
CA GLY A 350 -9.23 11.25 25.53
C GLY A 350 -10.33 11.58 26.57
N PRO A 351 -10.00 11.55 27.88
CA PRO A 351 -10.98 11.75 28.93
C PRO A 351 -11.62 13.15 28.92
N LEU A 352 -10.91 14.21 28.55
CA LEU A 352 -11.48 15.57 28.54
C LEU A 352 -12.43 15.78 27.38
N SER A 353 -12.05 15.32 26.19
CA SER A 353 -12.93 15.31 25.02
C SER A 353 -14.20 14.52 25.31
N ARG A 354 -14.07 13.39 26.02
CA ARG A 354 -15.21 12.58 26.47
C ARG A 354 -16.03 13.17 27.63
N ALA A 355 -15.48 14.03 28.47
CA ALA A 355 -16.31 14.74 29.46
C ALA A 355 -17.15 15.83 28.77
N ARG A 356 -16.53 16.53 27.80
CA ARG A 356 -17.10 17.72 27.19
C ARG A 356 -18.29 17.45 26.28
N TRP A 357 -18.23 16.42 25.43
CA TRP A 357 -19.35 16.04 24.56
C TRP A 357 -20.57 15.50 25.34
N GLU A 358 -20.39 14.98 26.56
CA GLU A 358 -21.43 14.35 27.40
C GLU A 358 -22.29 15.38 28.17
N LYS A 359 -22.00 16.68 28.02
CA LYS A 359 -22.69 17.79 28.69
C LYS A 359 -22.62 17.77 30.23
N ASP A 360 -21.70 17.04 30.84
CA ASP A 360 -21.38 17.23 32.26
C ASP A 360 -20.55 18.52 32.41
N HIS A 361 -21.20 19.59 32.86
CA HIS A 361 -20.54 20.85 33.26
C HIS A 361 -19.97 20.76 34.69
N THR A 362 -19.99 19.58 35.30
CA THR A 362 -19.61 19.36 36.70
C THR A 362 -18.50 18.33 36.83
N SER A 363 -17.34 18.83 37.24
CA SER A 363 -16.16 18.17 37.82
C SER A 363 -15.31 17.22 36.96
N SER A 364 -14.07 17.66 36.72
CA SER A 364 -12.88 16.88 37.10
C SER A 364 -11.70 17.86 37.28
N ASP A 365 -11.48 18.25 38.53
CA ASP A 365 -10.51 19.27 38.98
C ASP A 365 -9.02 18.86 38.86
N SER A 366 -8.69 17.72 38.24
CA SER A 366 -7.32 17.16 38.26
C SER A 366 -6.55 17.17 36.93
N ALA A 367 -7.17 17.46 35.78
CA ALA A 367 -6.67 17.03 34.47
C ALA A 367 -5.86 18.08 33.66
N SER A 368 -5.23 19.07 34.29
CA SER A 368 -4.57 20.18 33.56
C SER A 368 -3.16 19.87 33.02
N LYS A 369 -2.38 18.99 33.65
CA LYS A 369 -0.99 18.68 33.20
C LYS A 369 -0.88 17.47 32.26
N ASP A 370 -1.85 16.55 32.28
CA ASP A 370 -1.81 15.31 31.50
C ASP A 370 -2.37 15.44 30.07
N THR A 371 -3.05 16.54 29.73
CA THR A 371 -3.68 16.72 28.42
C THR A 371 -2.67 16.79 27.28
N LEU A 372 -1.58 17.58 27.44
CA LEU A 372 -0.57 17.75 26.38
C LEU A 372 0.19 16.44 26.12
N SER A 373 0.53 15.70 27.17
CA SER A 373 1.22 14.41 27.03
C SER A 373 0.32 13.36 26.37
N LEU A 374 -0.98 13.37 26.67
CA LEU A 374 -1.96 12.51 26.03
C LEU A 374 -2.21 12.90 24.57
N ALA A 375 -2.39 14.18 24.27
CA ALA A 375 -2.56 14.67 22.90
C ALA A 375 -1.32 14.36 22.03
N HIS A 376 -0.12 14.53 22.60
CA HIS A 376 1.11 14.13 21.93
C HIS A 376 1.19 12.61 21.69
N ARG A 377 0.74 11.79 22.65
CA ARG A 377 0.66 10.33 22.49
C ARG A 377 -0.33 9.94 21.39
N LEU A 378 -1.53 10.52 21.38
CA LEU A 378 -2.55 10.29 20.34
C LEU A 378 -2.03 10.69 18.95
N LEU A 379 -1.31 11.82 18.85
CA LEU A 379 -0.67 12.23 17.60
C LEU A 379 0.39 11.22 17.14
N LYS A 380 1.24 10.75 18.06
CA LYS A 380 2.26 9.72 17.79
C LYS A 380 1.64 8.40 17.34
N ASP A 381 0.47 8.05 17.89
CA ASP A 381 -0.31 6.87 17.52
C ASP A 381 -1.07 7.05 16.19
N GLY A 382 -0.87 8.18 15.49
CA GLY A 382 -1.50 8.45 14.19
C GLY A 382 -2.97 8.85 14.30
N ARG A 383 -3.40 9.38 15.45
CA ARG A 383 -4.77 9.84 15.73
C ARG A 383 -4.84 11.37 15.94
N PRO A 384 -4.53 12.18 14.91
CA PRO A 384 -4.50 13.63 15.03
C PRO A 384 -5.88 14.22 15.35
N GLY A 385 -6.98 13.60 14.91
CA GLY A 385 -8.34 14.05 15.22
C GLY A 385 -8.66 13.92 16.71
N ALA A 386 -8.36 12.76 17.31
CA ALA A 386 -8.51 12.57 18.75
C ALA A 386 -7.60 13.50 19.57
N ALA A 387 -6.35 13.71 19.10
CA ALA A 387 -5.43 14.66 19.72
C ALA A 387 -5.99 16.09 19.71
N TRP A 388 -6.55 16.51 18.57
CA TRP A 388 -7.18 17.83 18.42
C TRP A 388 -8.39 18.01 19.33
N ARG A 389 -9.26 17.00 19.43
CA ARG A 389 -10.43 17.02 20.31
C ARG A 389 -10.05 17.10 21.78
N GLU A 390 -9.02 16.37 22.18
CA GLU A 390 -8.54 16.37 23.57
C GLU A 390 -7.89 17.71 23.93
N LEU A 391 -7.04 18.25 23.06
CA LEU A 391 -6.43 19.57 23.24
C LEU A 391 -7.50 20.68 23.27
N SER A 392 -8.44 20.66 22.32
CA SER A 392 -9.56 21.60 22.25
C SER A 392 -10.44 21.56 23.49
N ALA A 393 -10.64 20.39 24.09
CA ALA A 393 -11.38 20.25 25.34
C ALA A 393 -10.66 20.96 26.49
N GLY A 394 -9.35 20.72 26.62
CA GLY A 394 -8.51 21.33 27.65
C GLY A 394 -8.40 22.86 27.56
N LEU A 395 -8.38 23.42 26.34
CA LEU A 395 -8.24 24.87 26.10
C LEU A 395 -9.47 25.70 26.50
N THR A 396 -10.66 25.11 26.45
CA THR A 396 -11.93 25.82 26.66
C THR A 396 -12.49 25.71 28.09
N GLY A 397 -11.82 24.95 28.97
CA GLY A 397 -12.17 24.90 30.39
C GLY A 397 -11.95 26.24 31.08
N LYS A 398 -12.77 26.59 32.07
CA LYS A 398 -12.58 27.84 32.84
C LYS A 398 -11.22 27.81 33.57
N PRO A 399 -10.40 28.86 33.48
CA PRO A 399 -9.17 28.96 34.28
C PRO A 399 -9.52 29.06 35.78
N HIS A 400 -8.89 28.24 36.61
CA HIS A 400 -9.09 28.25 38.06
C HIS A 400 -8.37 29.45 38.70
N PRO A 401 -9.00 30.23 39.61
CA PRO A 401 -8.37 31.41 40.22
C PRO A 401 -7.35 31.11 41.35
N SER A 402 -6.97 29.85 41.58
CA SER A 402 -6.15 29.48 42.76
C SER A 402 -5.13 28.36 42.53
N GLY A 403 -4.97 27.85 41.30
CA GLY A 403 -3.89 26.94 40.95
C GLY A 403 -2.72 27.75 40.41
N THR A 404 -1.52 27.60 40.97
CA THR A 404 -0.29 28.13 40.39
C THR A 404 -0.15 27.58 38.96
N ASN A 405 -0.45 28.41 37.96
CA ASN A 405 -0.23 28.16 36.52
C ASN A 405 1.28 28.14 36.19
N ALA A 406 2.07 27.40 36.94
CA ALA A 406 3.52 27.46 36.95
C ALA A 406 4.19 26.35 36.10
N SER A 407 3.52 25.73 35.12
CA SER A 407 4.23 24.72 34.27
C SER A 407 3.75 24.51 32.84
N ARG A 408 2.82 25.30 32.30
CA ARG A 408 2.54 25.23 30.85
C ARG A 408 3.40 26.28 30.19
N SER A 409 4.34 25.89 29.34
CA SER A 409 5.05 26.88 28.53
C SER A 409 4.16 27.23 27.33
N PRO A 410 3.91 28.55 27.08
CA PRO A 410 3.29 29.10 25.88
C PRO A 410 3.46 28.28 24.61
N HIS A 411 4.73 27.95 24.45
CA HIS A 411 5.37 27.58 23.21
C HIS A 411 5.25 26.10 22.94
N GLN A 412 5.36 25.23 23.96
CA GLN A 412 5.15 23.79 23.78
C GLN A 412 3.70 23.46 23.42
N GLU A 413 2.74 24.23 23.94
CA GLU A 413 1.33 24.08 23.62
C GLU A 413 1.04 24.50 22.17
N ALA A 414 1.51 25.69 21.75
CA ALA A 414 1.37 26.15 20.38
C ALA A 414 2.13 25.27 19.36
N GLU A 415 3.28 24.71 19.76
CA GLU A 415 4.05 23.78 18.94
C GLU A 415 3.29 22.47 18.70
N LEU A 416 2.70 21.89 19.75
CA LEU A 416 1.87 20.69 19.64
C LEU A 416 0.58 20.97 18.86
N GLU A 417 -0.06 22.11 19.09
CA GLU A 417 -1.23 22.55 18.34
C GLU A 417 -0.92 22.66 16.84
N GLY A 418 0.21 23.29 16.50
CA GLY A 418 0.70 23.37 15.12
C GLY A 418 0.94 21.99 14.50
N ASP A 419 1.59 21.07 15.22
CA ASP A 419 1.83 19.69 14.73
C ASP A 419 0.53 18.93 14.45
N ILE A 420 -0.46 19.05 15.35
CA ILE A 420 -1.77 18.43 15.19
C ILE A 420 -2.50 19.01 13.97
N LEU A 421 -2.52 20.34 13.82
CA LEU A 421 -3.17 21.00 12.70
C LEU A 421 -2.50 20.66 11.35
N LEU A 422 -1.16 20.61 11.31
CA LEU A 422 -0.40 20.14 10.15
C LEU A 422 -0.74 18.68 9.81
N ALA A 423 -0.82 17.78 10.79
CA ALA A 423 -1.19 16.39 10.57
C ALA A 423 -2.64 16.21 10.09
N MET A 424 -3.56 17.12 10.49
CA MET A 424 -4.93 17.15 9.99
C MET A 424 -5.06 17.80 8.60
N GLY A 425 -4.05 18.53 8.14
CA GLY A 425 -4.14 19.33 6.92
C GLY A 425 -4.91 20.65 7.07
N ALA A 426 -5.01 21.16 8.30
CA ALA A 426 -5.59 22.47 8.63
C ALA A 426 -4.53 23.57 8.48
N TRP A 427 -4.10 23.85 7.25
CA TRP A 427 -2.91 24.66 6.97
C TRP A 427 -3.03 26.11 7.43
N VAL A 428 -4.19 26.72 7.19
CA VAL A 428 -4.45 28.13 7.53
C VAL A 428 -4.44 28.32 9.04
N GLU A 429 -5.07 27.40 9.78
CA GLU A 429 -5.12 27.48 11.23
C GLU A 429 -3.78 27.12 11.87
N ALA A 430 -3.02 26.18 11.30
CA ALA A 430 -1.67 25.88 11.73
C ALA A 430 -0.75 27.11 11.62
N GLU A 431 -0.77 27.79 10.46
CA GLU A 431 -0.01 29.03 10.26
C GLU A 431 -0.41 30.09 11.28
N ARG A 432 -1.72 30.32 11.46
CA ARG A 432 -2.24 31.32 12.39
C ARG A 432 -1.76 31.09 13.83
N VAL A 433 -1.83 29.85 14.32
CA VAL A 433 -1.41 29.50 15.69
C VAL A 433 0.10 29.69 15.86
N LEU A 434 0.89 29.18 14.91
CA LEU A 434 2.35 29.25 14.96
C LEU A 434 2.84 30.69 14.82
N GLU A 435 2.22 31.50 13.97
CA GLU A 435 2.56 32.92 13.79
C GLU A 435 2.26 33.73 15.06
N GLN A 436 1.12 33.50 15.72
CA GLN A 436 0.80 34.12 17.00
C GLN A 436 1.83 33.74 18.08
N ALA A 437 2.26 32.49 18.11
CA ALA A 437 3.28 32.02 19.05
C ALA A 437 4.65 32.64 18.81
N THR A 438 5.11 32.73 17.55
CA THR A 438 6.39 33.40 17.20
C THR A 438 6.37 34.89 17.52
N SER A 439 5.27 35.59 17.19
CA SER A 439 5.16 37.04 17.35
C SER A 439 5.21 37.47 18.82
N GLY A 440 4.74 36.61 19.73
CA GLY A 440 4.76 36.87 21.17
C GLY A 440 6.14 36.74 21.84
N MET A 441 7.17 36.25 21.14
CA MET A 441 8.47 35.84 21.74
C MET A 441 9.68 36.70 21.36
N GLY A 442 9.53 37.68 20.46
CA GLY A 442 10.63 38.55 20.04
C GLY A 442 11.84 37.78 19.46
N SER A 443 13.06 38.03 19.95
CA SER A 443 14.30 37.36 19.50
C SER A 443 14.57 35.99 20.11
N SER A 444 13.67 35.46 20.95
CA SER A 444 13.86 34.20 21.71
C SER A 444 13.11 32.99 21.12
N VAL A 445 12.68 33.06 19.86
CA VAL A 445 11.87 32.00 19.22
C VAL A 445 12.70 30.73 19.00
N PRO A 446 12.22 29.54 19.44
CA PRO A 446 12.83 28.27 19.11
C PRO A 446 12.87 28.03 17.59
N SER A 447 13.99 27.50 17.07
CA SER A 447 14.13 27.18 15.65
C SER A 447 13.06 26.19 15.17
N THR A 448 12.68 25.22 16.00
CA THR A 448 11.64 24.22 15.68
C THR A 448 10.29 24.86 15.35
N LEU A 449 9.95 25.96 16.04
CA LEU A 449 8.68 26.64 15.86
C LEU A 449 8.70 27.50 14.57
N LEU A 450 9.85 28.10 14.25
CA LEU A 450 10.08 28.77 12.95
C LEU A 450 10.02 27.78 11.79
N ASP A 451 10.63 26.60 11.93
CA ASP A 451 10.59 25.54 10.93
C ASP A 451 9.15 25.09 10.69
N LYS A 452 8.37 24.85 11.76
CA LYS A 452 6.94 24.49 11.65
C LYS A 452 6.11 25.61 11.02
N LEU A 453 6.36 26.88 11.36
CA LEU A 453 5.67 28.01 10.73
C LEU A 453 5.98 28.08 9.22
N SER A 454 7.24 27.86 8.84
CA SER A 454 7.64 27.81 7.43
C SER A 454 6.97 26.64 6.70
N GLN A 455 6.87 25.47 7.34
CA GLN A 455 6.15 24.32 6.80
C GLN A 455 4.65 24.62 6.63
N ALA A 456 4.00 25.24 7.61
CA ALA A 456 2.59 25.61 7.52
C ALA A 456 2.33 26.59 6.37
N ARG A 457 3.17 27.63 6.23
CA ARG A 457 3.14 28.58 5.11
C ARG A 457 3.32 27.88 3.76
N GLN A 458 4.29 26.98 3.68
CA GLN A 458 4.54 26.21 2.45
C GLN A 458 3.33 25.33 2.09
N ARG A 459 2.78 24.58 3.05
CA ARG A 459 1.62 23.69 2.81
C ARG A 459 0.37 24.48 2.44
N ARG A 460 0.15 25.64 3.06
CA ARG A 460 -0.94 26.55 2.68
C ARG A 460 -0.75 27.06 1.25
N ALA A 461 0.43 27.56 0.90
CA ALA A 461 0.74 28.03 -0.44
C ALA A 461 0.54 26.92 -1.48
N GLU A 462 0.97 25.69 -1.20
CA GLU A 462 0.73 24.52 -2.04
C GLU A 462 -0.76 24.19 -2.18
N ALA A 463 -1.54 24.28 -1.10
CA ALA A 463 -2.98 24.00 -1.11
C ALA A 463 -3.78 25.05 -1.92
N GLU A 464 -3.30 26.30 -1.97
CA GLU A 464 -3.93 27.41 -2.68
C GLU A 464 -3.47 27.49 -4.16
N ALA A 465 -2.16 27.45 -4.39
CA ALA A 465 -1.55 27.74 -5.69
C ALA A 465 -0.99 26.50 -6.42
N GLY A 466 -0.90 25.35 -5.75
CA GLY A 466 -0.35 24.11 -6.33
C GLY A 466 1.18 24.07 -6.33
N PRO A 467 1.77 23.08 -7.04
CA PRO A 467 3.22 23.01 -7.19
C PRO A 467 3.74 24.19 -8.02
N SER A 468 4.93 24.69 -7.68
CA SER A 468 5.52 25.84 -8.39
C SER A 468 5.75 25.53 -9.87
N SER A 469 5.45 26.50 -10.73
CA SER A 469 5.73 26.42 -12.17
C SER A 469 7.22 26.29 -12.47
N ALA A 470 8.09 26.85 -11.62
CA ALA A 470 9.54 26.70 -11.69
C ALA A 470 10.06 25.31 -11.26
N GLY A 471 9.17 24.38 -10.89
CA GLY A 471 9.52 22.98 -10.57
C GLY A 471 10.13 22.74 -9.18
N SER A 472 10.39 23.79 -8.38
CA SER A 472 11.02 23.64 -7.06
C SER A 472 10.25 22.75 -6.08
N THR A 473 8.91 22.76 -6.14
CA THR A 473 8.06 21.86 -5.33
C THR A 473 8.30 20.41 -5.75
N VAL A 474 8.24 20.12 -7.05
CA VAL A 474 8.44 18.77 -7.58
C VAL A 474 9.85 18.27 -7.28
N ALA A 475 10.88 19.11 -7.41
CA ALA A 475 12.25 18.76 -7.06
C ALA A 475 12.40 18.38 -5.58
N THR A 476 11.75 19.12 -4.69
CA THR A 476 11.75 18.83 -3.24
C THR A 476 11.06 17.51 -2.92
N ILE A 477 9.91 17.25 -3.56
CA ILE A 477 9.20 15.98 -3.44
C ILE A 477 10.07 14.83 -4.00
N TYR A 478 10.70 15.02 -5.16
CA TYR A 478 11.58 14.03 -5.78
C TYR A 478 12.77 13.66 -4.90
N ARG A 479 13.49 14.65 -4.35
CA ARG A 479 14.60 14.40 -3.41
C ARG A 479 14.14 13.68 -2.15
N SER A 480 12.97 14.06 -1.61
CA SER A 480 12.36 13.40 -0.44
C SER A 480 11.91 11.97 -0.76
N HIS A 481 11.47 11.72 -1.99
CA HIS A 481 11.13 10.39 -2.46
C HIS A 481 12.36 9.47 -2.47
N LEU A 482 13.51 9.97 -2.93
CA LEU A 482 14.76 9.21 -2.99
C LEU A 482 15.46 9.02 -1.63
N SER A 483 15.11 9.81 -0.61
CA SER A 483 15.83 9.80 0.69
C SER A 483 15.39 8.67 1.63
N SER A 484 14.30 7.96 1.33
CA SER A 484 13.72 6.96 2.23
C SER A 484 13.07 5.81 1.46
N ALA A 485 13.14 4.60 2.02
CA ALA A 485 12.39 3.44 1.53
C ALA A 485 10.89 3.48 1.89
N LYS A 486 10.46 4.41 2.75
CA LYS A 486 9.06 4.65 3.16
C LYS A 486 8.70 6.15 3.07
N PRO A 487 8.85 6.76 1.87
CA PRO A 487 8.80 8.21 1.71
C PRO A 487 7.38 8.76 1.95
N ARG A 488 7.11 9.18 3.20
CA ARG A 488 5.90 9.92 3.61
C ARG A 488 6.18 11.41 3.52
N ILE A 489 5.94 11.98 2.36
CA ILE A 489 6.37 13.33 2.01
C ILE A 489 5.31 14.33 2.48
N PRO A 490 5.66 15.35 3.28
CA PRO A 490 4.70 16.37 3.64
C PRO A 490 4.37 17.19 2.39
N ALA A 491 3.13 17.10 1.92
CA ALA A 491 2.61 17.83 0.76
C ALA A 491 1.12 18.11 0.98
N ALA A 492 0.64 19.22 0.44
CA ALA A 492 -0.78 19.52 0.44
C ALA A 492 -1.48 18.95 -0.80
N ASP A 493 -2.72 18.51 -0.62
CA ASP A 493 -3.60 18.21 -1.75
C ASP A 493 -3.96 19.51 -2.49
N TRP A 494 -3.94 19.50 -3.81
CA TRP A 494 -4.31 20.60 -4.68
C TRP A 494 -4.95 20.07 -5.98
N LEU A 495 -6.00 20.74 -6.42
CA LEU A 495 -6.67 20.50 -7.69
C LEU A 495 -6.70 21.82 -8.45
N SER A 496 -6.24 21.82 -9.69
CA SER A 496 -6.25 23.03 -10.52
C SER A 496 -7.68 23.58 -10.67
N PRO A 497 -7.88 24.90 -10.55
CA PRO A 497 -9.14 25.55 -10.88
C PRO A 497 -9.58 25.29 -12.33
N ALA A 498 -8.64 24.92 -13.21
CA ALA A 498 -8.93 24.52 -14.57
C ALA A 498 -9.67 23.18 -14.68
N LEU A 499 -9.89 22.44 -13.58
CA LEU A 499 -10.58 21.15 -13.57
C LEU A 499 -11.87 21.18 -12.74
N LYS A 500 -12.85 20.38 -13.17
CA LYS A 500 -14.04 20.06 -12.38
C LYS A 500 -14.37 18.58 -12.48
N VAL A 501 -14.98 18.04 -11.42
CA VAL A 501 -15.57 16.70 -11.46
C VAL A 501 -16.86 16.76 -12.27
N ALA A 502 -17.00 15.89 -13.26
CA ALA A 502 -18.20 15.74 -14.09
C ALA A 502 -18.62 14.27 -14.18
N GLN A 503 -19.88 14.04 -14.58
CA GLN A 503 -20.35 12.69 -14.93
C GLN A 503 -20.01 12.42 -16.39
N ILE A 504 -19.34 11.29 -16.61
CA ILE A 504 -18.86 10.82 -17.90
C ILE A 504 -19.73 9.63 -18.33
N PRO A 505 -20.34 9.69 -19.52
CA PRO A 505 -21.16 8.59 -20.02
C PRO A 505 -20.40 7.26 -20.01
N ASN A 506 -20.99 6.23 -19.40
CA ASN A 506 -20.41 4.88 -19.27
C ASN A 506 -19.09 4.77 -18.50
N ALA A 507 -18.63 5.84 -17.83
CA ALA A 507 -17.36 5.84 -17.06
C ALA A 507 -17.50 6.46 -15.65
N GLY A 508 -18.72 6.75 -15.19
CA GLY A 508 -18.94 7.31 -13.86
C GLY A 508 -18.44 8.75 -13.74
N ARG A 509 -17.76 9.10 -12.65
CA ARG A 509 -17.20 10.44 -12.48
C ARG A 509 -15.81 10.53 -13.10
N GLY A 510 -15.52 11.64 -13.77
CA GLY A 510 -14.21 11.97 -14.30
C GLY A 510 -13.86 13.44 -14.06
N LEU A 511 -12.63 13.82 -14.39
CA LEU A 511 -12.18 15.21 -14.35
C LEU A 511 -12.20 15.78 -15.78
N VAL A 512 -12.84 16.94 -15.94
CA VAL A 512 -12.91 17.66 -17.22
C VAL A 512 -12.35 19.06 -17.07
N THR A 513 -11.72 19.55 -18.12
CA THR A 513 -11.21 20.92 -18.16
C THR A 513 -12.34 21.94 -18.22
N THR A 514 -12.12 23.11 -17.62
CA THR A 514 -13.04 24.26 -17.60
C THR A 514 -12.57 25.40 -18.48
N CYS A 515 -11.32 25.34 -18.95
CA CYS A 515 -10.71 26.21 -19.92
C CYS A 515 -9.66 25.41 -20.70
N SER A 516 -9.07 26.01 -21.73
CA SER A 516 -7.87 25.44 -22.36
C SER A 516 -6.70 25.40 -21.37
N VAL A 517 -5.87 24.36 -21.44
CA VAL A 517 -4.71 24.14 -20.57
C VAL A 517 -3.51 23.85 -21.46
N SER A 518 -2.35 24.44 -21.14
CA SER A 518 -1.12 24.26 -21.92
C SER A 518 -0.39 22.97 -21.53
N ALA A 519 0.37 22.39 -22.47
CA ALA A 519 1.25 21.27 -22.19
C ALA A 519 2.23 21.59 -21.03
N GLY A 520 2.41 20.65 -20.11
CA GLY A 520 3.28 20.77 -18.94
C GLY A 520 2.65 21.53 -17.76
N GLU A 521 1.44 22.07 -17.89
CA GLU A 521 0.78 22.74 -16.77
C GLU A 521 0.37 21.73 -15.67
N PRO A 522 0.67 22.01 -14.39
CA PRO A 522 0.19 21.18 -13.28
C PRO A 522 -1.33 21.21 -13.17
N LEU A 523 -1.91 20.03 -13.03
CA LEU A 523 -3.36 19.83 -12.97
C LEU A 523 -3.83 19.36 -11.59
N LEU A 524 -3.00 18.55 -10.92
CA LEU A 524 -3.33 17.97 -9.63
C LEU A 524 -2.05 17.63 -8.86
N MET A 525 -2.09 17.79 -7.53
CA MET A 525 -1.09 17.27 -6.59
C MET A 525 -1.85 16.64 -5.43
N ALA A 526 -1.60 15.38 -5.11
CA ALA A 526 -2.38 14.69 -4.08
C ALA A 526 -1.54 13.74 -3.23
N LYS A 527 -1.72 13.84 -1.92
CA LYS A 527 -1.13 12.97 -0.92
C LYS A 527 -2.00 11.73 -0.69
N SER A 528 -1.37 10.59 -0.50
CA SER A 528 -2.04 9.34 -0.17
C SER A 528 -2.64 9.38 1.23
N ARG A 529 -3.77 8.71 1.42
CA ARG A 529 -4.33 8.39 2.75
C ARG A 529 -3.82 7.02 3.18
N GLY A 530 -3.68 6.73 4.47
CA GLY A 530 -3.36 5.36 4.97
C GLY A 530 -2.23 4.57 4.27
N SER A 531 -1.21 5.22 3.70
CA SER A 531 -0.18 4.55 2.89
C SER A 531 0.58 3.48 3.67
N SER A 532 0.82 2.35 3.01
CA SER A 532 1.51 1.19 3.57
C SER A 532 2.66 0.76 2.68
N TYR A 533 3.84 0.64 3.29
CA TYR A 533 5.07 0.22 2.62
C TYR A 533 5.54 -1.12 3.17
N PRO A 534 6.20 -1.97 2.36
CA PRO A 534 6.84 -3.19 2.87
C PRO A 534 7.90 -2.91 3.95
N SER A 535 8.47 -1.71 3.94
CA SER A 535 9.49 -1.18 4.86
C SER A 535 8.90 -0.45 6.09
N ASP A 536 7.59 -0.53 6.31
CA ASP A 536 6.96 0.05 7.51
C ASP A 536 7.41 -0.70 8.77
N GLU A 537 7.61 0.03 9.88
CA GLU A 537 8.08 -0.53 11.16
C GLU A 537 7.16 -1.62 11.70
N GLN A 538 5.85 -1.50 11.46
CA GLN A 538 4.89 -2.54 11.85
C GLN A 538 5.12 -3.89 11.12
N LEU A 539 5.92 -3.86 10.04
CA LEU A 539 6.33 -5.01 9.24
C LEU A 539 7.82 -5.37 9.40
N ASP A 540 8.59 -4.63 10.21
CA ASP A 540 9.99 -4.97 10.51
C ASP A 540 10.07 -6.43 10.93
N GLU A 541 11.07 -7.18 10.45
CA GLU A 541 11.20 -8.65 10.60
C GLU A 541 10.18 -9.51 9.81
N TYR A 542 9.47 -8.94 8.83
CA TYR A 542 8.69 -9.66 7.80
C TYR A 542 7.51 -10.53 8.34
N CYS A 543 6.35 -9.95 8.65
CA CYS A 543 5.12 -10.75 8.89
C CYS A 543 4.22 -10.71 7.65
N PRO A 544 4.35 -11.66 6.69
CA PRO A 544 3.51 -11.65 5.50
C PRO A 544 2.07 -12.04 5.86
N ILE A 545 1.11 -11.24 5.42
CA ILE A 545 -0.33 -11.49 5.59
C ILE A 545 -0.94 -11.59 4.20
N ILE A 546 -1.59 -12.72 3.92
CA ILE A 546 -2.32 -12.93 2.67
C ILE A 546 -3.80 -13.08 2.96
N ARG A 547 -4.61 -12.37 2.16
CA ARG A 547 -6.05 -12.61 2.08
C ARG A 547 -6.37 -13.38 0.81
N CYS A 548 -7.01 -14.53 0.98
CA CYS A 548 -7.50 -15.36 -0.13
C CYS A 548 -9.02 -15.30 -0.19
N ASP A 549 -9.56 -14.94 -1.34
CA ASP A 549 -10.96 -15.10 -1.65
C ASP A 549 -11.23 -16.48 -2.23
N PHE A 550 -12.29 -17.13 -1.76
CA PHE A 550 -12.60 -18.48 -2.21
C PHE A 550 -13.03 -18.57 -3.68
N GLN A 551 -13.52 -17.48 -4.27
CA GLN A 551 -13.93 -17.42 -5.68
C GLN A 551 -12.80 -16.89 -6.58
N ASN A 552 -12.08 -15.87 -6.12
CA ASN A 552 -11.12 -15.12 -6.94
C ASN A 552 -9.63 -15.44 -6.66
N GLY A 553 -9.33 -16.35 -5.71
CA GLY A 553 -7.95 -16.70 -5.34
C GLY A 553 -7.30 -15.70 -4.39
N VAL A 554 -5.99 -15.47 -4.47
CA VAL A 554 -5.32 -14.44 -3.65
C VAL A 554 -5.80 -13.05 -4.08
N ILE A 555 -6.32 -12.25 -3.14
CA ILE A 555 -6.92 -10.95 -3.45
C ILE A 555 -6.21 -9.74 -2.83
N SER A 556 -5.58 -9.89 -1.67
CA SER A 556 -4.91 -8.78 -0.98
C SER A 556 -3.62 -9.24 -0.32
N THR A 557 -2.57 -8.42 -0.43
CA THR A 557 -1.27 -8.61 0.22
C THR A 557 -1.19 -7.84 1.53
N THR A 558 -0.09 -8.00 2.28
CA THR A 558 0.13 -7.38 3.58
C THR A 558 -0.10 -5.87 3.58
N THR A 559 0.47 -5.16 2.61
CA THR A 559 0.39 -3.70 2.50
C THR A 559 -1.04 -3.22 2.23
N GLN A 560 -1.82 -3.96 1.44
CA GLN A 560 -3.23 -3.63 1.19
C GLN A 560 -4.12 -3.88 2.41
N ILE A 561 -3.90 -4.98 3.14
CA ILE A 561 -4.64 -5.27 4.39
C ILE A 561 -4.35 -4.18 5.43
N LEU A 562 -3.08 -3.76 5.57
CA LEU A 562 -2.71 -2.67 6.47
C LEU A 562 -3.27 -1.32 6.03
N ALA A 563 -3.24 -1.01 4.73
CA ALA A 563 -3.85 0.20 4.20
C ALA A 563 -5.35 0.24 4.49
N THR A 564 -6.06 -0.90 4.35
CA THR A 564 -7.48 -1.03 4.71
C THR A 564 -7.70 -0.67 6.18
N THR A 565 -6.94 -1.28 7.10
CA THR A 565 -7.07 -1.00 8.54
C THR A 565 -6.74 0.47 8.85
N LYS A 566 -5.67 1.02 8.26
CA LYS A 566 -5.29 2.43 8.43
C LYS A 566 -6.39 3.38 7.96
N LEU A 567 -7.02 3.12 6.81
CA LEU A 567 -8.13 3.93 6.31
C LEU A 567 -9.36 3.87 7.24
N ILE A 568 -9.72 2.67 7.73
CA ILE A 568 -10.82 2.50 8.69
C ILE A 568 -10.54 3.32 9.96
N HIS A 569 -9.33 3.20 10.52
CA HIS A 569 -8.92 3.94 11.72
C HIS A 569 -8.88 5.45 11.48
N GLN A 570 -8.38 5.89 10.32
CA GLN A 570 -8.38 7.30 9.92
C GLN A 570 -9.80 7.86 9.78
N MET A 571 -10.75 7.13 9.21
CA MET A 571 -12.15 7.57 9.13
C MET A 571 -12.86 7.56 10.49
N ILE A 572 -12.49 6.66 11.40
CA ILE A 572 -12.96 6.68 12.79
C ILE A 572 -12.45 7.94 13.50
N ASP A 573 -11.17 8.25 13.32
CA ASP A 573 -10.52 9.40 13.95
C ASP A 573 -10.95 10.74 13.33
N ARG A 574 -11.15 10.75 12.00
CA ARG A 574 -11.49 11.91 11.17
C ARG A 574 -12.68 11.59 10.24
N PRO A 575 -13.92 11.68 10.76
CA PRO A 575 -15.14 11.38 10.00
C PRO A 575 -15.32 12.19 8.69
N GLU A 576 -14.66 13.33 8.55
CA GLU A 576 -14.68 14.11 7.30
C GLU A 576 -14.03 13.39 6.11
N LEU A 577 -13.12 12.43 6.34
CA LEU A 577 -12.45 11.66 5.29
C LEU A 577 -13.36 10.60 4.65
N THR A 578 -14.50 10.29 5.27
CA THR A 578 -15.38 9.20 4.83
C THR A 578 -15.94 9.42 3.43
N GLN A 579 -16.31 10.65 3.07
CA GLN A 579 -16.81 10.96 1.72
C GLN A 579 -15.73 10.78 0.66
N GLU A 580 -14.47 11.13 0.95
CA GLU A 580 -13.36 10.96 -0.01
C GLU A 580 -13.11 9.48 -0.30
N ILE A 581 -13.19 8.62 0.73
CA ILE A 581 -12.82 7.21 0.63
C ILE A 581 -14.01 6.35 0.20
N LEU A 582 -15.11 6.37 0.96
CA LEU A 582 -16.30 5.56 0.66
C LEU A 582 -17.11 6.12 -0.51
N GLY A 583 -16.86 7.37 -0.91
CA GLY A 583 -17.44 7.95 -2.11
C GLY A 583 -16.80 7.46 -3.41
N LEU A 584 -15.74 6.63 -3.38
CA LEU A 584 -15.18 5.95 -4.55
C LEU A 584 -15.93 4.65 -4.86
N THR A 585 -15.89 4.23 -6.12
CA THR A 585 -16.51 2.97 -6.57
C THR A 585 -15.66 1.77 -6.13
N ALA A 586 -16.31 0.73 -5.62
CA ALA A 586 -15.67 -0.52 -5.18
C ALA A 586 -15.62 -1.60 -6.30
N GLY A 587 -15.69 -1.18 -7.56
CA GLY A 587 -15.73 -2.08 -8.72
C GLY A 587 -17.13 -2.67 -9.02
N PRO A 588 -17.29 -3.33 -10.18
CA PRO A 588 -18.60 -3.74 -10.70
C PRO A 588 -19.28 -4.86 -9.89
N GLY A 589 -18.52 -5.64 -9.12
CA GLY A 589 -19.04 -6.73 -8.28
C GLY A 589 -19.61 -6.27 -6.93
N THR A 590 -19.41 -5.00 -6.56
CA THR A 590 -19.77 -4.46 -5.25
C THR A 590 -20.81 -3.36 -5.44
N ARG A 591 -21.92 -3.43 -4.67
CA ARG A 591 -22.92 -2.36 -4.67
C ARG A 591 -22.30 -1.06 -4.16
N ASP A 592 -22.52 0.03 -4.90
CA ASP A 592 -22.10 1.38 -4.51
C ASP A 592 -22.58 1.75 -3.10
N SER A 593 -21.71 2.40 -2.35
CA SER A 593 -22.08 2.93 -1.04
C SER A 593 -22.99 4.14 -1.19
N ARG A 594 -23.75 4.46 -0.14
CA ARG A 594 -24.55 5.70 -0.06
C ARG A 594 -23.74 6.98 -0.32
N TRP A 595 -22.43 6.94 -0.12
CA TRP A 595 -21.54 8.08 -0.32
C TRP A 595 -21.25 8.34 -1.81
N VAL A 596 -21.29 7.30 -2.64
CA VAL A 596 -21.19 7.42 -4.11
C VAL A 596 -22.42 8.14 -4.67
N GLU A 597 -23.61 7.75 -4.20
CA GLU A 597 -24.92 8.25 -4.67
C GLU A 597 -25.14 9.75 -4.42
N THR A 598 -24.41 10.36 -3.47
CA THR A 598 -24.53 11.80 -3.16
C THR A 598 -24.11 12.74 -4.32
N GLY A 599 -23.54 12.20 -5.41
CA GLY A 599 -23.29 12.90 -6.66
C GLY A 599 -22.21 13.98 -6.64
N ARG A 600 -21.64 14.31 -5.46
CA ARG A 600 -20.56 15.30 -5.31
C ARG A 600 -19.36 14.68 -4.61
N PHE A 601 -18.26 14.48 -5.34
CA PHE A 601 -16.97 14.31 -4.69
C PHE A 601 -16.61 15.63 -3.99
N LYS A 602 -16.28 15.56 -2.70
CA LYS A 602 -15.81 16.71 -1.93
C LYS A 602 -14.50 16.33 -1.27
N LYS A 603 -13.48 17.13 -1.53
CA LYS A 603 -12.23 17.08 -0.78
C LYS A 603 -12.55 17.35 0.70
N ALA A 604 -12.01 16.53 1.59
CA ALA A 604 -12.15 16.65 3.02
C ALA A 604 -11.42 17.90 3.50
N ALA A 605 -12.11 18.67 4.34
CA ALA A 605 -11.54 19.78 5.07
C ALA A 605 -11.49 19.42 6.56
N ALA A 606 -10.39 19.75 7.21
CA ALA A 606 -10.27 19.57 8.65
C ALA A 606 -11.36 20.37 9.38
N ARG A 607 -11.95 19.78 10.42
CA ARG A 607 -12.96 20.46 11.25
C ARG A 607 -12.26 21.29 12.32
N VAL A 608 -12.32 22.61 12.20
CA VAL A 608 -11.56 23.51 13.07
C VAL A 608 -12.51 24.47 13.77
N GLY A 609 -12.50 24.45 15.12
CA GLY A 609 -13.33 25.31 15.95
C GLY A 609 -14.27 24.53 16.88
N ALA A 610 -14.49 25.04 18.09
CA ALA A 610 -15.05 24.27 19.21
C ALA A 610 -16.39 23.56 18.94
N LYS A 611 -17.23 24.06 18.02
CA LYS A 611 -18.48 23.40 17.61
C LYS A 611 -18.24 22.28 16.59
N GLU A 612 -17.39 22.53 15.60
CA GLU A 612 -17.11 21.63 14.48
C GLU A 612 -16.22 20.44 14.90
N VAL A 613 -15.28 20.68 15.82
CA VAL A 613 -14.34 19.66 16.35
C VAL A 613 -15.05 18.42 16.90
N TYR A 614 -16.26 18.57 17.45
CA TYR A 614 -17.08 17.47 17.98
C TYR A 614 -18.30 17.14 17.11
N GLU A 615 -18.49 17.84 15.99
CA GLU A 615 -19.60 17.58 15.08
C GLU A 615 -19.49 16.16 14.50
N GLY A 616 -20.60 15.43 14.40
CA GLY A 616 -20.64 14.07 13.86
C GLY A 616 -20.09 12.96 14.78
N LEU A 617 -19.57 13.28 15.96
CA LEU A 617 -19.17 12.29 16.97
C LEU A 617 -20.27 12.10 18.00
N ARG A 618 -20.57 10.84 18.37
CA ARG A 618 -21.66 10.52 19.31
C ARG A 618 -21.26 9.46 20.33
N PRO A 619 -21.73 9.56 21.59
CA PRO A 619 -21.39 8.61 22.67
C PRO A 619 -21.80 7.18 22.39
N ASP A 620 -22.74 7.00 21.47
CA ASP A 620 -23.35 5.74 21.14
C ASP A 620 -22.80 5.10 19.86
N ARG A 621 -21.68 5.61 19.31
CA ARG A 621 -21.09 5.14 18.06
C ARG A 621 -19.58 5.43 17.95
N LEU A 622 -18.84 4.46 17.43
CA LEU A 622 -17.47 4.65 16.99
C LEU A 622 -17.42 5.03 15.50
N GLY A 623 -16.82 6.17 15.17
CA GLY A 623 -16.63 6.64 13.79
C GLY A 623 -17.84 7.35 13.15
N PRO A 624 -17.89 7.46 11.81
CA PRO A 624 -18.83 8.31 11.08
C PRO A 624 -20.27 7.77 11.07
N GLU A 625 -21.23 8.65 10.78
CA GLU A 625 -22.61 8.24 10.52
C GLU A 625 -22.69 7.27 9.32
N GLY A 626 -23.51 6.22 9.42
CA GLY A 626 -23.56 5.16 8.41
C GLY A 626 -22.49 4.06 8.56
N GLY A 627 -21.57 4.17 9.53
CA GLY A 627 -20.57 3.14 9.77
C GLY A 627 -19.56 2.98 8.63
N ILE A 628 -18.65 2.02 8.76
CA ILE A 628 -17.62 1.75 7.74
C ILE A 628 -17.65 0.27 7.37
N ASN A 629 -18.05 -0.04 6.13
CA ASN A 629 -17.98 -1.41 5.61
C ASN A 629 -16.55 -1.74 5.18
N SER A 630 -15.89 -2.63 5.94
CA SER A 630 -14.49 -3.00 5.72
C SER A 630 -14.25 -3.72 4.38
N LEU A 631 -15.20 -4.54 3.92
CA LEU A 631 -15.12 -5.18 2.61
C LEU A 631 -15.20 -4.13 1.49
N TYR A 632 -16.09 -3.16 1.63
CA TYR A 632 -16.18 -2.05 0.67
C TYR A 632 -14.87 -1.28 0.59
N VAL A 633 -14.23 -0.98 1.73
CA VAL A 633 -12.92 -0.29 1.76
C VAL A 633 -11.84 -1.11 1.05
N ASP A 634 -11.80 -2.43 1.27
CA ASP A 634 -10.83 -3.32 0.59
C ASP A 634 -11.05 -3.35 -0.93
N GLU A 635 -12.31 -3.43 -1.38
CA GLU A 635 -12.65 -3.39 -2.81
C GLU A 635 -12.42 -2.01 -3.44
N VAL A 636 -12.58 -0.91 -2.69
CA VAL A 636 -12.11 0.41 -3.11
C VAL A 636 -10.59 0.37 -3.34
N LEU A 637 -9.79 -0.17 -2.42
CA LEU A 637 -8.34 -0.25 -2.60
C LEU A 637 -7.96 -1.11 -3.80
N ARG A 638 -8.65 -2.23 -4.02
CA ARG A 638 -8.38 -3.12 -5.15
C ARG A 638 -8.48 -2.43 -6.51
N HIS A 639 -9.39 -1.47 -6.63
CA HIS A 639 -9.67 -0.77 -7.88
C HIS A 639 -9.02 0.62 -7.96
N ASN A 640 -8.69 1.25 -6.83
CA ASN A 640 -8.30 2.66 -6.75
C ASN A 640 -6.95 2.89 -6.05
N ALA A 641 -6.27 1.86 -5.53
CA ALA A 641 -4.97 2.04 -4.92
C ALA A 641 -3.85 2.03 -5.96
N PHE A 642 -2.89 2.92 -5.74
CA PHE A 642 -1.64 3.01 -6.47
C PHE A 642 -0.52 2.41 -5.63
N GLY A 643 0.61 2.12 -6.24
CA GLY A 643 1.72 1.49 -5.52
C GLY A 643 2.88 1.25 -6.45
N PRO A 644 3.82 2.21 -6.57
CA PRO A 644 5.07 1.93 -7.25
C PRO A 644 5.76 0.75 -6.55
N GLY A 645 6.45 -0.09 -7.34
CA GLY A 645 7.42 -1.03 -6.79
C GLY A 645 8.47 -0.27 -5.97
N VAL A 646 9.19 -0.98 -5.11
CA VAL A 646 10.29 -0.36 -4.35
C VAL A 646 11.25 0.31 -5.35
N VAL A 647 11.35 1.64 -5.30
CA VAL A 647 12.42 2.36 -5.98
C VAL A 647 13.68 2.11 -5.16
N GLN A 648 14.32 0.96 -5.38
CA GLN A 648 15.71 0.83 -5.02
C GLN A 648 16.49 1.66 -6.02
N ARG A 649 17.37 2.56 -5.55
CA ARG A 649 18.44 3.09 -6.39
C ARG A 649 19.16 1.88 -6.96
N GLY A 650 18.91 1.58 -8.23
CA GLY A 650 19.64 0.54 -8.91
C GLY A 650 21.11 0.92 -8.89
N SER A 651 21.94 0.10 -8.24
CA SER A 651 23.16 -0.28 -8.92
C SER A 651 22.71 -0.80 -10.29
N ALA A 652 22.94 0.00 -11.34
CA ALA A 652 22.63 -0.22 -12.75
C ALA A 652 21.91 -1.55 -13.05
N SER A 653 20.60 -1.49 -13.29
CA SER A 653 19.86 -2.58 -13.92
C SER A 653 20.24 -2.66 -15.40
N GLY A 654 21.33 -3.36 -15.70
CA GLY A 654 21.49 -4.03 -16.98
C GLY A 654 20.68 -5.33 -16.94
N GLU A 655 19.72 -5.47 -17.83
CA GLU A 655 19.08 -6.74 -18.10
C GLU A 655 20.11 -7.73 -18.65
N THR A 656 20.55 -8.69 -17.83
CA THR A 656 20.95 -10.04 -18.28
C THR A 656 20.75 -11.00 -17.11
N ALA A 657 19.85 -11.96 -17.29
CA ALA A 657 19.93 -13.22 -16.54
C ALA A 657 21.14 -14.00 -17.07
N GLU A 658 22.13 -14.27 -16.22
CA GLU A 658 22.95 -15.49 -16.22
C GLU A 658 23.92 -15.51 -15.04
N ASP A 659 24.18 -16.73 -14.58
CA ASP A 659 24.87 -17.12 -13.33
C ASP A 659 26.31 -16.61 -13.17
N GLY A 660 26.69 -16.29 -11.92
CA GLY A 660 28.10 -16.09 -11.56
C GLY A 660 28.30 -15.45 -10.19
N GLN A 661 28.89 -16.20 -9.26
CA GLN A 661 29.22 -15.79 -7.90
C GLN A 661 30.11 -14.54 -7.84
N SER A 662 29.67 -13.48 -7.15
CA SER A 662 30.58 -12.54 -6.50
C SER A 662 29.93 -11.87 -5.29
N GLN A 663 30.54 -12.07 -4.11
CA GLN A 663 30.20 -11.40 -2.86
C GLN A 663 30.56 -9.91 -2.95
N ALA A 664 29.59 -9.02 -2.73
CA ALA A 664 29.84 -7.62 -2.38
C ALA A 664 29.13 -7.33 -1.05
N GLY A 665 29.91 -6.92 -0.04
CA GLY A 665 29.46 -6.70 1.33
C GLY A 665 28.54 -5.48 1.50
N PRO A 666 27.78 -5.42 2.61
CA PRO A 666 26.83 -4.34 2.86
C PRO A 666 27.54 -3.00 3.14
N VAL A 667 27.07 -1.95 2.48
CA VAL A 667 27.39 -0.56 2.79
C VAL A 667 26.89 -0.25 4.20
N GLN A 668 27.83 0.01 5.12
CA GLN A 668 27.53 0.42 6.49
C GLN A 668 27.01 1.86 6.49
N SER A 669 25.70 2.03 6.64
CA SER A 669 25.16 3.27 7.18
C SER A 669 25.44 3.31 8.68
N ASN A 670 26.26 4.26 9.13
CA ASN A 670 26.50 4.53 10.54
C ASN A 670 25.21 5.08 11.19
N GLY A 671 24.38 4.15 11.62
CA GLY A 671 23.27 4.33 12.54
C GLY A 671 23.04 2.97 13.18
N SER A 672 23.12 2.91 14.51
CA SER A 672 22.92 1.69 15.30
C SER A 672 21.57 1.04 14.97
N GLN A 673 21.53 0.12 14.00
CA GLN A 673 20.36 -0.71 13.76
C GLN A 673 20.24 -1.70 14.92
N PRO A 674 19.04 -1.91 15.47
CA PRO A 674 18.82 -2.97 16.44
C PRO A 674 19.15 -4.33 15.79
N MET A 675 19.87 -5.18 16.52
CA MET A 675 20.15 -6.56 16.13
C MET A 675 18.83 -7.26 15.78
N SER A 676 18.62 -7.62 14.50
CA SER A 676 17.41 -8.33 14.06
C SER A 676 17.21 -9.62 14.87
N THR A 677 16.01 -9.83 15.40
CA THR A 677 15.67 -11.00 16.23
C THR A 677 15.46 -12.29 15.42
N LEU A 678 15.45 -12.19 14.08
CA LEU A 678 15.29 -13.32 13.17
C LEU A 678 16.49 -14.28 13.20
N PRO A 679 16.25 -15.61 13.20
CA PRO A 679 17.31 -16.59 13.00
C PRO A 679 18.11 -16.35 11.72
N ARG A 680 19.44 -16.54 11.75
CA ARG A 680 20.34 -16.26 10.62
C ARG A 680 19.95 -16.98 9.32
N ALA A 681 19.57 -18.25 9.42
CA ALA A 681 19.14 -19.06 8.28
C ALA A 681 17.86 -18.50 7.63
N LEU A 682 16.91 -18.06 8.46
CA LEU A 682 15.68 -17.43 8.00
C LEU A 682 15.94 -16.07 7.34
N ARG A 683 16.85 -15.26 7.91
CA ARG A 683 17.27 -13.97 7.33
C ARG A 683 17.87 -14.16 5.93
N ARG A 684 18.73 -15.17 5.74
CA ARG A 684 19.28 -15.50 4.41
C ARG A 684 18.18 -15.92 3.43
N LYS A 685 17.27 -16.80 3.85
CA LYS A 685 16.16 -17.27 3.01
C LYS A 685 15.27 -16.11 2.53
N LEU A 686 14.91 -15.19 3.42
CA LEU A 686 14.08 -14.03 3.07
C LEU A 686 14.81 -13.01 2.19
N ALA A 687 16.12 -12.85 2.36
CA ALA A 687 16.92 -11.97 1.50
C ALA A 687 17.06 -12.49 0.05
N GLN A 688 16.88 -13.79 -0.15
CA GLN A 688 16.92 -14.44 -1.47
C GLN A 688 15.52 -14.57 -2.10
N ASP A 689 14.45 -14.21 -1.39
CA ASP A 689 13.10 -14.26 -1.96
C ASP A 689 12.99 -13.21 -3.08
N PRO A 690 12.51 -13.59 -4.28
CA PRO A 690 12.41 -12.65 -5.39
C PRO A 690 11.45 -11.49 -5.03
N PRO A 691 11.61 -10.30 -5.66
CA PRO A 691 10.66 -9.21 -5.51
C PRO A 691 9.25 -9.68 -5.89
N SER A 692 8.43 -9.95 -4.88
CA SER A 692 7.10 -10.54 -5.04
C SER A 692 6.01 -9.47 -4.90
N ALA A 693 4.74 -9.84 -5.08
CA ALA A 693 3.61 -8.94 -4.83
C ALA A 693 3.62 -8.33 -3.41
N PHE A 694 4.33 -8.94 -2.45
CA PHE A 694 4.53 -8.43 -1.09
C PHE A 694 5.49 -7.24 -0.98
N SER A 695 6.27 -6.98 -2.02
CA SER A 695 7.17 -5.82 -2.10
C SER A 695 6.47 -4.56 -2.64
N ARG A 696 5.18 -4.65 -2.99
CA ARG A 696 4.44 -3.49 -3.50
C ARG A 696 3.87 -2.67 -2.35
N SER A 697 4.07 -1.37 -2.42
CA SER A 697 3.37 -0.43 -1.56
C SER A 697 1.89 -0.38 -1.92
N THR A 698 1.04 0.01 -0.97
CA THR A 698 -0.37 0.33 -1.22
C THR A 698 -0.64 1.75 -0.77
N GLN A 699 -1.03 2.58 -1.72
CA GLN A 699 -1.19 4.02 -1.57
C GLN A 699 -2.53 4.43 -2.17
N PRO A 700 -3.60 4.55 -1.37
CA PRO A 700 -4.85 5.11 -1.85
C PRO A 700 -4.71 6.61 -2.00
N HIS A 701 -4.98 7.10 -3.21
CA HIS A 701 -5.04 8.52 -3.51
C HIS A 701 -6.46 8.87 -3.98
N PRO A 702 -7.38 9.28 -3.07
CA PRO A 702 -8.78 9.44 -3.42
C PRO A 702 -9.07 10.43 -4.54
N LEU A 703 -8.32 11.54 -4.61
CA LEU A 703 -8.51 12.55 -5.64
C LEU A 703 -8.05 12.05 -7.04
N PRO A 704 -6.82 11.52 -7.20
CA PRO A 704 -6.37 10.84 -8.43
C PRO A 704 -7.23 9.67 -8.89
N ALA A 705 -7.87 8.95 -7.95
CA ALA A 705 -8.75 7.82 -8.28
C ALA A 705 -10.00 8.22 -9.08
N ILE A 706 -10.30 9.52 -9.22
CA ILE A 706 -11.37 10.04 -10.07
C ILE A 706 -10.96 10.07 -11.56
N LEU A 707 -9.67 10.02 -11.87
CA LEU A 707 -9.19 10.02 -13.26
C LEU A 707 -9.58 8.71 -13.93
N ASN A 708 -10.31 8.81 -15.04
CA ASN A 708 -10.65 7.66 -15.86
C ASN A 708 -9.44 7.15 -16.66
N HIS A 709 -9.58 5.91 -17.13
CA HIS A 709 -8.57 5.27 -17.95
C HIS A 709 -8.55 5.82 -19.39
N SER A 710 -7.35 6.05 -19.94
CA SER A 710 -7.11 6.09 -21.38
C SER A 710 -5.84 5.34 -21.73
N CYS A 711 -5.87 4.42 -22.70
CA CYS A 711 -4.65 3.78 -23.22
C CYS A 711 -3.74 4.79 -23.95
N LEU A 712 -4.28 5.94 -24.37
CA LEU A 712 -3.53 7.06 -24.93
C LEU A 712 -3.76 8.26 -24.02
N PRO A 713 -2.99 8.38 -22.92
CA PRO A 713 -3.24 9.39 -21.91
C PRO A 713 -2.98 10.80 -22.46
N ASN A 714 -3.69 11.79 -21.92
CA ASN A 714 -3.45 13.21 -22.17
C ASN A 714 -2.86 13.93 -20.95
N VAL A 715 -2.59 13.19 -19.87
CA VAL A 715 -1.90 13.66 -18.67
C VAL A 715 -0.79 12.69 -18.24
N SER A 716 0.25 13.23 -17.62
CA SER A 716 1.34 12.48 -16.99
C SER A 716 1.10 12.49 -15.49
N SER A 717 0.99 11.33 -14.85
CA SER A 717 0.92 11.24 -13.38
C SER A 717 2.17 10.58 -12.84
N VAL A 718 2.97 11.34 -12.09
CA VAL A 718 4.22 10.85 -11.49
C VAL A 718 3.97 10.60 -10.01
N PHE A 719 4.16 9.36 -9.58
CA PHE A 719 4.06 8.95 -8.19
C PHE A 719 5.43 9.06 -7.53
N LEU A 720 5.59 10.06 -6.67
CA LEU A 720 6.79 10.35 -5.89
C LEU A 720 6.49 10.10 -4.42
N GLY A 721 6.90 8.93 -3.94
CA GLY A 721 6.61 8.49 -2.59
C GLY A 721 5.12 8.31 -2.34
N ASP A 722 4.54 8.94 -1.33
CA ASP A 722 3.08 8.98 -1.10
C ASP A 722 2.39 10.20 -1.72
N VAL A 723 3.02 10.86 -2.69
CA VAL A 723 2.46 12.02 -3.41
C VAL A 723 2.39 11.71 -4.89
N VAL A 724 1.32 12.12 -5.55
CA VAL A 724 1.23 12.13 -7.01
C VAL A 724 1.10 13.54 -7.51
N VAL A 725 1.81 13.83 -8.60
CA VAL A 725 1.71 15.08 -9.35
C VAL A 725 1.24 14.73 -10.75
N THR A 726 0.16 15.35 -11.20
CA THR A 726 -0.41 15.16 -12.54
C THR A 726 -0.26 16.45 -13.35
N LYS A 727 0.28 16.34 -14.56
CA LYS A 727 0.52 17.46 -15.50
C LYS A 727 -0.10 17.16 -16.86
N ALA A 728 -0.47 18.18 -17.62
CA ALA A 728 -0.94 18.01 -19.00
C ALA A 728 0.20 17.51 -19.92
N LEU A 729 -0.02 16.47 -20.71
CA LEU A 729 0.99 15.96 -21.66
C LEU A 729 1.06 16.75 -22.97
N ARG A 730 -0.05 17.40 -23.30
CA ARG A 730 -0.25 18.23 -24.48
C ARG A 730 -1.24 19.34 -24.13
N ASP A 731 -1.45 20.25 -25.07
CA ASP A 731 -2.52 21.23 -24.94
C ASP A 731 -3.88 20.51 -24.87
N LEU A 732 -4.69 20.91 -23.90
CA LEU A 732 -6.04 20.39 -23.66
C LEU A 732 -7.05 21.48 -23.97
N LYS A 733 -8.16 21.12 -24.61
CA LYS A 733 -9.25 22.05 -24.90
C LYS A 733 -10.19 22.18 -23.69
N GLU A 734 -10.96 23.26 -23.62
CA GLU A 734 -12.08 23.36 -22.67
C GLU A 734 -13.08 22.21 -22.87
N GLY A 735 -13.56 21.62 -21.76
CA GLY A 735 -14.53 20.52 -21.77
C GLY A 735 -13.93 19.15 -22.08
N GLU A 736 -12.62 19.06 -22.29
CA GLU A 736 -11.90 17.81 -22.53
C GLU A 736 -11.75 17.01 -21.22
N GLU A 737 -12.05 15.72 -21.25
CA GLU A 737 -11.79 14.82 -20.13
C GLU A 737 -10.30 14.50 -20.05
N ILE A 738 -9.74 14.55 -18.84
CA ILE A 738 -8.38 14.08 -18.59
C ILE A 738 -8.38 12.61 -18.18
N GLY A 739 -7.52 11.83 -18.83
CA GLY A 739 -7.44 10.39 -18.64
C GLY A 739 -5.99 9.92 -18.46
N HIS A 740 -5.80 9.01 -17.50
CA HIS A 740 -4.51 8.42 -17.15
C HIS A 740 -4.46 6.93 -17.53
N GLU A 741 -3.27 6.35 -17.66
CA GLU A 741 -3.11 4.93 -17.97
C GLU A 741 -3.20 4.01 -16.73
N TYR A 742 -4.29 3.25 -16.63
CA TYR A 742 -4.38 2.09 -15.70
C TYR A 742 -3.58 0.88 -16.19
N VAL A 743 -3.47 0.76 -17.52
CA VAL A 743 -2.61 -0.19 -18.23
C VAL A 743 -1.88 0.60 -19.31
N ARG A 744 -0.59 0.31 -19.49
CA ARG A 744 0.25 1.02 -20.45
C ARG A 744 -0.27 0.85 -21.87
N GLY A 745 -0.36 1.95 -22.61
CA GLY A 745 -0.82 1.92 -24.02
C GLY A 745 0.10 1.13 -24.96
N GLY A 746 1.38 0.98 -24.61
CA GLY A 746 2.36 0.21 -25.37
C GLY A 746 2.20 -1.32 -25.32
N VAL A 747 1.29 -1.83 -24.47
CA VAL A 747 0.95 -3.25 -24.39
C VAL A 747 -0.06 -3.60 -25.50
N ASP A 748 -0.05 -4.83 -26.03
CA ASP A 748 -0.97 -5.24 -27.10
C ASP A 748 -2.46 -5.10 -26.70
N TYR A 749 -3.32 -4.86 -27.70
CA TYR A 749 -4.74 -4.57 -27.49
C TYR A 749 -5.46 -5.60 -26.62
N GLN A 750 -5.25 -6.91 -26.85
CA GLN A 750 -5.96 -7.96 -26.13
C GLN A 750 -5.54 -8.02 -24.66
N SER A 751 -4.25 -7.88 -24.39
CA SER A 751 -3.72 -7.79 -23.02
C SER A 751 -4.22 -6.54 -22.29
N ARG A 752 -4.38 -5.40 -22.98
CA ARG A 752 -5.02 -4.21 -22.40
C ARG A 752 -6.48 -4.47 -22.03
N GLN A 753 -7.28 -5.05 -22.94
CA GLN A 753 -8.68 -5.38 -22.65
C GLN A 753 -8.81 -6.40 -21.49
N ALA A 754 -7.97 -7.42 -21.46
CA ALA A 754 -7.95 -8.41 -20.38
C ALA A 754 -7.64 -7.75 -19.02
N THR A 755 -6.66 -6.84 -18.97
CA THR A 755 -6.30 -6.11 -17.74
C THR A 755 -7.41 -5.16 -17.27
N LEU A 756 -8.11 -4.51 -18.21
CA LEU A 756 -9.19 -3.57 -17.91
C LEU A 756 -10.50 -4.25 -17.53
N SER A 757 -10.70 -5.52 -17.92
CA SER A 757 -11.96 -6.25 -17.70
C SER A 757 -12.42 -6.24 -16.23
N LYS A 758 -11.48 -6.26 -15.26
CA LYS A 758 -11.79 -6.20 -13.82
C LYS A 758 -12.53 -4.92 -13.40
N HIS A 759 -12.40 -3.84 -14.17
CA HIS A 759 -13.08 -2.57 -13.91
C HIS A 759 -14.49 -2.51 -14.51
N GLY A 760 -14.90 -3.50 -15.30
CA GLY A 760 -16.26 -3.57 -15.85
C GLY A 760 -16.58 -2.58 -16.97
N PHE A 761 -15.57 -2.05 -17.68
CA PHE A 761 -15.77 -1.18 -18.84
C PHE A 761 -14.93 -1.61 -20.05
N VAL A 762 -15.28 -1.10 -21.24
CA VAL A 762 -14.51 -1.27 -22.48
C VAL A 762 -13.93 0.08 -22.87
N CYS A 763 -12.61 0.15 -23.06
CA CYS A 763 -11.94 1.41 -23.39
C CYS A 763 -12.31 1.90 -24.80
N ALA A 764 -12.66 3.19 -24.89
CA ALA A 764 -13.01 3.89 -26.12
C ALA A 764 -12.05 5.04 -26.46
N CYS A 765 -10.79 4.96 -26.00
CA CYS A 765 -9.79 5.95 -26.34
C CYS A 765 -9.36 5.83 -27.82
N PRO A 766 -8.77 6.88 -28.42
CA PRO A 766 -8.36 6.88 -29.82
C PRO A 766 -7.46 5.69 -30.21
N LEU A 767 -6.54 5.25 -29.34
CA LEU A 767 -5.70 4.08 -29.61
C LEU A 767 -6.51 2.79 -29.70
N CYS A 768 -7.49 2.58 -28.81
CA CYS A 768 -8.35 1.39 -28.87
C CYS A 768 -9.29 1.44 -30.08
N ASP A 769 -9.74 2.62 -30.49
CA ASP A 769 -10.52 2.79 -31.71
C ASP A 769 -9.71 2.43 -32.96
N LEU A 770 -8.45 2.87 -33.04
CA LEU A 770 -7.54 2.50 -34.13
C LEU A 770 -7.28 0.98 -34.15
N ASP A 771 -7.02 0.36 -32.99
CA ASP A 771 -6.82 -1.10 -32.94
C ASP A 771 -8.06 -1.87 -33.39
N ARG A 772 -9.26 -1.42 -33.01
CA ARG A 772 -10.52 -2.02 -33.51
C ARG A 772 -10.67 -1.86 -35.03
N GLN A 773 -10.23 -0.73 -35.59
CA GLN A 773 -10.28 -0.48 -37.03
C GLN A 773 -9.30 -1.36 -37.83
N ASP A 774 -8.14 -1.73 -37.24
CA ASP A 774 -7.24 -2.71 -37.86
C ASP A 774 -7.93 -4.08 -38.02
N GLY A 775 -8.75 -4.47 -37.05
CA GLY A 775 -9.54 -5.70 -37.08
C GLY A 775 -8.82 -6.93 -36.50
N ASP A 776 -9.61 -7.88 -36.00
CA ASP A 776 -9.13 -8.98 -35.15
C ASP A 776 -8.05 -9.86 -35.80
N ASN A 777 -8.16 -10.13 -37.11
CA ASN A 777 -7.17 -10.95 -37.83
C ASN A 777 -5.80 -10.26 -37.88
N ARG A 778 -5.76 -8.95 -38.18
CA ARG A 778 -4.52 -8.17 -38.23
C ARG A 778 -3.88 -8.04 -36.84
N LEU A 779 -4.69 -7.81 -35.81
CA LEU A 779 -4.24 -7.81 -34.41
C LEU A 779 -3.66 -9.18 -33.97
N ALA A 780 -4.31 -10.28 -34.36
CA ALA A 780 -3.83 -11.62 -34.06
C ALA A 780 -2.49 -11.92 -34.77
N THR A 781 -2.35 -11.52 -36.04
CA THR A 781 -1.08 -11.63 -36.78
C THR A 781 0.02 -10.84 -36.10
N ARG A 782 -0.23 -9.58 -35.72
CA ARG A 782 0.74 -8.75 -34.99
C ARG A 782 1.18 -9.40 -33.69
N ARG A 783 0.23 -9.92 -32.90
CA ARG A 783 0.54 -10.64 -31.66
C ARG A 783 1.42 -11.87 -31.90
N LYS A 784 1.17 -12.63 -32.97
CA LYS A 784 1.97 -13.79 -33.35
C LYS A 784 3.40 -13.40 -33.75
N LEU A 785 3.57 -12.31 -34.50
CA LEU A 785 4.90 -11.79 -34.86
C LEU A 785 5.74 -11.49 -33.61
N PHE A 786 5.14 -10.84 -32.60
CA PHE A 786 5.82 -10.56 -31.33
C PHE A 786 6.04 -11.78 -30.43
N ALA A 787 5.18 -12.80 -30.52
CA ALA A 787 5.34 -14.02 -29.74
C ALA A 787 6.40 -14.97 -30.32
N VAL A 788 6.58 -14.99 -31.65
CA VAL A 788 7.38 -16.01 -32.34
C VAL A 788 8.67 -15.44 -32.92
N GLN A 789 8.60 -14.34 -33.68
CA GLN A 789 9.76 -13.84 -34.42
C GLN A 789 10.58 -12.81 -33.62
N ALA A 790 9.89 -11.84 -32.99
CA ALA A 790 10.55 -10.73 -32.30
C ALA A 790 11.56 -11.17 -31.23
N PRO A 791 11.30 -12.17 -30.36
CA PRO A 791 12.23 -12.52 -29.29
C PRO A 791 13.61 -12.93 -29.81
N ALA A 792 13.66 -13.83 -30.79
CA ALA A 792 14.91 -14.28 -31.37
C ALA A 792 15.66 -13.15 -32.11
N LEU A 793 14.93 -12.33 -32.86
CA LEU A 793 15.51 -11.21 -33.61
C LEU A 793 16.05 -10.12 -32.68
N PHE A 794 15.28 -9.75 -31.65
CA PHE A 794 15.66 -8.71 -30.69
C PHE A 794 16.81 -9.17 -29.78
N SER A 795 16.84 -10.44 -29.38
CA SER A 795 17.97 -11.01 -28.63
C SER A 795 19.26 -10.95 -29.45
N ARG A 796 19.21 -11.33 -30.74
CA ARG A 796 20.37 -11.22 -31.64
C ARG A 796 20.84 -9.77 -31.83
N SER A 797 19.89 -8.84 -32.03
CA SER A 797 20.17 -7.40 -32.14
C SER A 797 20.87 -6.87 -30.89
N ASN A 798 20.33 -7.18 -29.69
CA ASN A 798 20.90 -6.76 -28.42
C ASN A 798 22.32 -7.32 -28.21
N ALA A 799 22.53 -8.61 -28.49
CA ALA A 799 23.83 -9.25 -28.35
C ALA A 799 24.88 -8.59 -29.24
N LEU A 800 24.54 -8.27 -30.49
CA LEU A 800 25.46 -7.61 -31.41
C LEU A 800 25.75 -6.16 -31.00
N ILE A 801 24.72 -5.41 -30.60
CA ILE A 801 24.88 -4.03 -30.14
C ILE A 801 25.75 -3.93 -28.87
N ALA A 802 25.63 -4.90 -27.96
CA ALA A 802 26.39 -4.95 -26.71
C ALA A 802 27.88 -5.28 -26.94
N HIS A 803 28.21 -5.95 -28.04
CA HIS A 803 29.58 -6.35 -28.37
C HIS A 803 30.40 -5.13 -28.82
N ARG A 804 30.98 -4.38 -27.87
CA ARG A 804 31.89 -3.25 -28.14
C ARG A 804 33.28 -3.77 -28.55
N SER A 805 33.50 -3.89 -29.85
CA SER A 805 34.85 -4.05 -30.41
C SER A 805 35.45 -2.66 -30.68
N ASP A 806 36.49 -2.26 -29.95
CA ASP A 806 37.22 -0.99 -30.19
C ASP A 806 37.99 -0.99 -31.54
N THR A 807 38.05 -2.14 -32.22
CA THR A 807 38.57 -2.27 -33.58
C THR A 807 37.44 -2.72 -34.50
N ALA A 808 36.73 -1.78 -35.11
CA ALA A 808 35.70 -2.09 -36.11
C ALA A 808 36.34 -2.87 -37.27
N LYS A 809 36.21 -4.19 -37.27
CA LYS A 809 36.58 -5.06 -38.38
C LYS A 809 35.44 -5.00 -39.40
N GLU A 810 35.75 -5.15 -40.70
CA GLU A 810 34.73 -5.20 -41.77
C GLU A 810 33.62 -6.24 -41.47
N ASP A 811 34.01 -7.38 -40.87
CA ASP A 811 33.13 -8.47 -40.41
C ASP A 811 32.07 -8.04 -39.38
N ASP A 812 32.29 -6.99 -38.60
CA ASP A 812 31.28 -6.48 -37.65
C ASP A 812 30.23 -5.60 -38.36
N CYS A 813 30.63 -4.87 -39.41
CA CYS A 813 29.72 -4.05 -40.22
C CYS A 813 28.72 -4.92 -40.98
N GLU A 814 29.19 -6.02 -41.60
CA GLU A 814 28.35 -6.99 -42.30
C GLU A 814 27.30 -7.61 -41.37
N LYS A 815 27.68 -8.00 -40.15
CA LYS A 815 26.72 -8.53 -39.16
C LYS A 815 25.67 -7.50 -38.75
N HIS A 816 26.05 -6.23 -38.61
CA HIS A 816 25.09 -5.17 -38.30
C HIS A 816 24.12 -4.96 -39.45
N GLN A 817 24.61 -5.00 -40.69
CA GLN A 817 23.79 -4.93 -41.90
C GLN A 817 22.80 -6.10 -42.00
N ASP A 818 23.25 -7.35 -41.79
CA ASP A 818 22.40 -8.54 -41.84
C ASP A 818 21.22 -8.46 -40.86
N ILE A 819 21.50 -8.05 -39.61
CA ILE A 819 20.45 -7.90 -38.60
C ILE A 819 19.52 -6.73 -38.96
N LYS A 820 20.07 -5.63 -39.48
CA LYS A 820 19.26 -4.48 -39.91
C LYS A 820 18.31 -4.86 -41.05
N GLU A 821 18.76 -5.61 -42.05
CA GLU A 821 17.92 -6.11 -43.14
C GLU A 821 16.80 -7.03 -42.62
N ALA A 822 17.12 -7.91 -41.66
CA ALA A 822 16.11 -8.73 -40.99
C ALA A 822 15.09 -7.89 -40.20
N LEU A 823 15.53 -6.81 -39.52
CA LEU A 823 14.64 -5.89 -38.82
C LEU A 823 13.78 -5.05 -39.78
N LEU A 824 14.30 -4.67 -40.95
CA LEU A 824 13.54 -3.98 -42.00
C LEU A 824 12.45 -4.89 -42.56
N SER A 825 12.78 -6.14 -42.89
CA SER A 825 11.79 -7.15 -43.30
C SER A 825 10.72 -7.35 -42.23
N PHE A 826 11.11 -7.42 -40.95
CA PHE A 826 10.16 -7.52 -39.84
C PHE A 826 9.28 -6.27 -39.71
N ALA A 827 9.84 -5.08 -39.95
CA ALA A 827 9.08 -3.83 -39.94
C ALA A 827 8.07 -3.76 -41.10
N GLU A 828 8.39 -4.31 -42.27
CA GLU A 828 7.46 -4.44 -43.40
C GLU A 828 6.30 -5.37 -43.04
N GLU A 829 6.60 -6.58 -42.55
CA GLU A 829 5.58 -7.53 -42.08
C GLU A 829 4.66 -6.92 -41.01
N LEU A 830 5.24 -6.17 -40.06
CA LEU A 830 4.45 -5.47 -39.04
C LEU A 830 3.58 -4.36 -39.64
N THR A 831 4.11 -3.61 -40.61
CA THR A 831 3.37 -2.51 -41.27
C THR A 831 2.10 -3.02 -41.94
N GLU A 832 2.15 -4.21 -42.57
CA GLU A 832 0.99 -4.87 -43.18
C GLU A 832 -0.11 -5.24 -42.17
N THR A 833 0.23 -5.34 -40.87
CA THR A 833 -0.76 -5.58 -39.80
C THR A 833 -1.52 -4.34 -39.35
N TYR A 834 -1.23 -3.16 -39.90
CA TYR A 834 -1.97 -1.93 -39.58
C TYR A 834 -2.89 -1.53 -40.72
N ASP A 835 -4.01 -0.87 -40.40
CA ASP A 835 -4.84 -0.27 -41.43
C ASP A 835 -4.13 0.90 -42.12
N GLU A 836 -4.29 1.02 -43.44
CA GLU A 836 -3.69 2.09 -44.23
C GLU A 836 -4.11 3.48 -43.73
N LYS A 837 -5.33 3.59 -43.16
CA LYS A 837 -5.87 4.85 -42.63
C LYS A 837 -5.45 5.17 -41.20
N ARG A 838 -4.75 4.27 -40.50
CA ARG A 838 -4.38 4.43 -39.08
C ARG A 838 -3.47 5.63 -38.81
N GLY A 839 -2.66 6.01 -39.79
CA GLY A 839 -1.63 7.04 -39.63
C GLY A 839 -0.37 6.51 -38.93
N VAL A 840 0.32 7.39 -38.20
CA VAL A 840 1.68 7.15 -37.66
C VAL A 840 1.71 6.52 -36.26
N LEU A 841 0.60 6.53 -35.51
CA LEU A 841 0.53 5.98 -34.16
C LEU A 841 0.51 4.44 -34.20
N ARG A 842 1.68 3.83 -33.98
CA ARG A 842 1.92 2.38 -34.10
C ARG A 842 2.87 1.91 -32.98
N PRO A 843 2.39 1.80 -31.73
CA PRO A 843 3.25 1.61 -30.56
C PRO A 843 4.22 0.43 -30.68
N GLU A 844 3.78 -0.67 -31.29
CA GLU A 844 4.58 -1.88 -31.47
C GLU A 844 5.74 -1.68 -32.47
N MET A 845 5.67 -0.69 -33.37
CA MET A 845 6.76 -0.39 -34.32
C MET A 845 7.97 0.31 -33.68
N ARG A 846 7.77 1.01 -32.56
CA ARG A 846 8.80 1.84 -31.90
C ARG A 846 10.09 1.07 -31.68
N GLU A 847 9.95 -0.14 -31.15
CA GLU A 847 11.08 -0.96 -30.75
C GLU A 847 11.94 -1.42 -31.93
N THR A 848 11.27 -1.81 -33.01
CA THR A 848 11.91 -2.25 -34.26
C THR A 848 12.63 -1.09 -34.92
N TYR A 849 11.97 0.08 -35.05
CA TYR A 849 12.59 1.27 -35.65
C TYR A 849 13.80 1.76 -34.84
N GLU A 850 13.71 1.75 -33.52
CA GLU A 850 14.82 2.13 -32.66
C GLU A 850 16.04 1.23 -32.90
N ARG A 851 15.86 -0.09 -32.98
CA ARG A 851 16.95 -1.04 -33.27
C ARG A 851 17.53 -0.83 -34.65
N ILE A 852 16.70 -0.63 -35.69
CA ILE A 852 17.20 -0.32 -37.04
C ILE A 852 18.10 0.92 -36.99
N GLY A 853 17.70 1.95 -36.26
CA GLY A 853 18.51 3.16 -36.05
C GLY A 853 19.87 2.86 -35.43
N ARG A 854 19.92 2.04 -34.38
CA ARG A 854 21.17 1.65 -33.71
C ARG A 854 22.10 0.83 -34.61
N HIS A 855 21.55 -0.07 -35.43
CA HIS A 855 22.36 -0.83 -36.39
C HIS A 855 22.89 0.06 -37.52
N ALA A 856 22.06 0.98 -38.04
CA ALA A 856 22.48 1.96 -39.04
C ALA A 856 23.60 2.90 -38.53
N GLU A 857 23.57 3.27 -37.25
CA GLU A 857 24.65 4.02 -36.59
C GLU A 857 25.98 3.24 -36.61
N ARG A 858 25.95 1.92 -36.33
CA ARG A 858 27.13 1.05 -36.38
C ARG A 858 27.69 0.87 -37.80
N GLU A 859 26.81 0.91 -38.79
CA GLU A 859 27.19 0.96 -40.22
C GLU A 859 27.66 2.34 -40.69
N ARG A 860 27.68 3.36 -39.81
CA ARG A 860 27.98 4.77 -40.16
C ARG A 860 27.02 5.37 -41.20
N LYS A 861 25.77 4.90 -41.23
CA LYS A 861 24.68 5.41 -42.07
C LYS A 861 23.83 6.41 -41.28
N THR A 862 24.40 7.57 -40.99
CA THR A 862 23.83 8.60 -40.10
C THR A 862 22.42 9.06 -40.52
N VAL A 863 22.20 9.31 -41.82
CA VAL A 863 20.87 9.72 -42.34
C VAL A 863 19.82 8.64 -42.10
N GLU A 864 20.15 7.38 -42.35
CA GLU A 864 19.24 6.25 -42.15
C GLU A 864 18.94 6.05 -40.66
N ALA A 865 19.95 6.19 -39.79
CA ALA A 865 19.77 6.14 -38.34
C ALA A 865 18.81 7.22 -37.84
N VAL A 866 19.00 8.47 -38.27
CA VAL A 866 18.13 9.60 -37.91
C VAL A 866 16.68 9.35 -38.35
N LYS A 867 16.47 8.87 -39.59
CA LYS A 867 15.11 8.56 -40.09
C LYS A 867 14.39 7.56 -39.18
N HIS A 868 15.04 6.46 -38.83
CA HIS A 868 14.43 5.42 -38.00
C HIS A 868 14.22 5.85 -36.55
N TYR A 869 15.12 6.64 -35.97
CA TYR A 869 14.89 7.23 -34.65
C TYR A 869 13.69 8.20 -34.65
N LEU A 870 13.50 9.01 -35.70
CA LEU A 870 12.32 9.88 -35.83
C LEU A 870 11.01 9.09 -36.04
N LEU A 871 11.04 8.01 -36.83
CA LEU A 871 9.90 7.10 -36.99
C LEU A 871 9.54 6.41 -35.66
N SER A 872 10.55 6.03 -34.88
CA SER A 872 10.38 5.48 -33.52
C SER A 872 9.65 6.46 -32.59
N LEU A 873 9.96 7.76 -32.67
CA LEU A 873 9.25 8.81 -31.91
C LEU A 873 7.79 8.98 -32.38
N GLN A 874 7.54 9.02 -33.69
CA GLN A 874 6.17 9.12 -34.24
C GLN A 874 5.29 7.94 -33.85
N ALA A 875 5.87 6.73 -33.80
CA ALA A 875 5.19 5.51 -33.42
C ALA A 875 4.55 5.57 -32.02
N VAL A 876 5.02 6.47 -31.15
CA VAL A 876 4.56 6.63 -29.75
C VAL A 876 3.87 7.96 -29.47
N ASN A 877 3.25 8.51 -30.50
CA ASN A 877 2.42 9.73 -30.46
C ASN A 877 3.22 11.04 -30.25
N ALA A 878 4.53 11.05 -30.54
CA ALA A 878 5.27 12.30 -30.63
C ALA A 878 4.99 12.97 -31.99
N HIS A 879 4.62 14.25 -31.98
CA HIS A 879 4.46 15.01 -33.23
C HIS A 879 5.75 15.74 -33.55
N LEU A 880 6.35 15.40 -34.68
CA LEU A 880 7.56 16.06 -35.16
C LEU A 880 7.25 17.47 -35.65
N ALA A 881 8.19 18.40 -35.52
CA ALA A 881 8.11 19.68 -36.20
C ALA A 881 8.11 19.47 -37.73
N GLN A 882 7.41 20.33 -38.47
CA GLN A 882 7.15 20.16 -39.91
C GLN A 882 8.42 19.83 -40.73
N ARG A 883 9.54 20.48 -40.44
CA ARG A 883 10.85 20.22 -41.10
C ARG A 883 11.31 18.76 -41.01
N TRP A 884 11.04 18.11 -39.88
CA TRP A 884 11.43 16.71 -39.63
C TRP A 884 10.43 15.75 -40.27
N VAL A 885 9.17 16.16 -40.44
CA VAL A 885 8.17 15.44 -41.24
C VAL A 885 8.57 15.48 -42.72
N GLU A 886 8.98 16.64 -43.23
CA GLU A 886 9.47 16.81 -44.60
C GLU A 886 10.73 15.98 -44.86
N PHE A 887 11.66 15.91 -43.90
CA PHE A 887 12.86 15.05 -43.97
C PHE A 887 12.55 13.54 -44.08
N LEU A 888 11.43 13.09 -43.53
CA LEU A 888 10.98 11.69 -43.64
C LEU A 888 10.27 11.40 -44.97
N SER A 889 9.87 12.43 -45.74
CA SER A 889 9.15 12.23 -46.99
C SER A 889 10.04 11.64 -48.09
N PRO A 890 9.60 10.60 -48.81
CA PRO A 890 10.36 10.01 -49.91
C PRO A 890 10.52 10.93 -51.14
N SER A 891 9.81 12.06 -51.19
CA SER A 891 9.73 12.96 -52.34
C SER A 891 10.82 14.04 -52.43
N GLN A 892 11.77 14.06 -51.50
CA GLN A 892 12.81 15.11 -51.40
C GLN A 892 14.17 14.43 -51.21
N GLU A 893 14.89 14.17 -52.31
CA GLU A 893 16.20 13.49 -52.27
C GLU A 893 17.36 14.38 -51.74
N ASP A 894 17.14 15.68 -51.53
CA ASP A 894 18.22 16.69 -51.42
C ASP A 894 18.33 17.47 -50.08
N HIS A 895 17.69 17.04 -49.00
CA HIS A 895 17.95 17.67 -47.69
C HIS A 895 19.16 17.06 -47.00
N SER A 896 20.34 17.66 -47.24
CA SER A 896 21.53 17.35 -46.44
C SER A 896 21.32 17.77 -44.97
N LEU A 897 21.79 16.93 -44.04
CA LEU A 897 21.80 17.26 -42.61
C LEU A 897 22.51 18.60 -42.33
N ASP A 898 23.47 18.97 -43.18
CA ASP A 898 24.18 20.25 -43.11
C ASP A 898 23.28 21.45 -43.38
N THR A 899 22.32 21.32 -44.30
CA THR A 899 21.33 22.38 -44.59
C THR A 899 20.39 22.59 -43.40
N LEU A 900 19.96 21.50 -42.75
CA LEU A 900 19.16 21.54 -41.53
C LEU A 900 19.96 22.16 -40.37
N ALA A 901 21.24 21.79 -40.23
CA ALA A 901 22.15 22.33 -39.21
C ALA A 901 22.39 23.85 -39.39
N ALA A 902 22.60 24.31 -40.63
CA ALA A 902 22.80 25.73 -40.94
C ALA A 902 21.56 26.58 -40.61
N THR A 903 20.38 26.03 -40.91
CA THR A 903 19.10 26.70 -40.62
C THR A 903 18.88 26.85 -39.11
N LEU A 904 19.22 25.81 -38.33
CA LEU A 904 19.13 25.82 -36.86
C LEU A 904 20.23 26.65 -36.17
N GLY A 905 21.40 26.77 -36.79
CA GLY A 905 22.51 27.61 -36.29
C GLY A 905 22.31 29.11 -36.56
N SER A 906 21.50 29.48 -37.56
CA SER A 906 21.24 30.89 -37.91
C SER A 906 20.29 31.63 -36.96
N SER A 907 19.54 30.91 -36.11
CA SER A 907 18.72 31.51 -35.07
C SER A 907 19.59 31.95 -33.90
N HIS A 908 20.27 33.09 -34.05
CA HIS A 908 20.91 33.78 -32.94
C HIS A 908 19.86 34.16 -31.89
N LEU A 909 20.11 33.68 -30.67
CA LEU A 909 19.67 34.12 -29.35
C LEU A 909 18.98 35.50 -29.30
N ASP A 910 17.70 35.58 -29.67
CA ASP A 910 16.82 36.61 -29.13
C ASP A 910 16.32 36.11 -27.77
N SER A 911 16.64 36.86 -26.71
CA SER A 911 16.35 36.56 -25.29
C SER A 911 14.86 36.49 -24.94
N SER A 912 13.96 36.52 -25.92
CA SER A 912 12.50 36.52 -25.74
C SER A 912 11.76 35.41 -26.49
N ALA A 913 12.42 34.65 -27.38
CA ALA A 913 11.79 33.61 -28.18
C ALA A 913 12.30 32.21 -27.80
N THR A 914 11.39 31.32 -27.40
CA THR A 914 11.68 29.90 -27.14
C THR A 914 12.41 29.27 -28.32
N SER A 915 13.59 28.68 -28.08
CA SER A 915 14.34 27.96 -29.11
C SER A 915 13.45 26.89 -29.79
N PRO A 916 13.52 26.73 -31.12
CA PRO A 916 12.70 25.75 -31.82
C PRO A 916 13.05 24.33 -31.34
N LEU A 917 12.02 23.54 -31.03
CA LEU A 917 12.13 22.15 -30.59
C LEU A 917 11.92 21.17 -31.76
N ALA A 918 12.43 19.95 -31.63
CA ALA A 918 12.24 18.91 -32.64
C ALA A 918 10.81 18.35 -32.64
N LEU A 919 10.11 18.47 -31.51
CA LEU A 919 8.75 18.00 -31.30
C LEU A 919 7.80 19.18 -31.08
N THR A 920 6.62 19.12 -31.70
CA THR A 920 5.48 20.02 -31.44
C THR A 920 4.53 19.46 -30.39
N GLN A 921 4.58 18.13 -30.16
CA GLN A 921 3.86 17.46 -29.08
C GLN A 921 4.75 16.37 -28.49
N SER A 922 4.78 16.31 -27.16
CA SER A 922 5.48 15.25 -26.41
C SER A 922 4.90 13.87 -26.71
N PRO A 923 5.73 12.81 -26.65
CA PRO A 923 5.25 11.43 -26.72
C PRO A 923 4.22 11.16 -25.61
N ALA A 924 3.18 10.41 -25.94
CA ALA A 924 2.17 9.98 -24.96
C ALA A 924 2.41 8.55 -24.47
N LEU A 925 3.21 7.76 -25.20
CA LEU A 925 3.52 6.36 -24.92
C LEU A 925 5.04 6.15 -24.87
N HIS A 926 5.51 5.10 -24.20
CA HIS A 926 6.94 4.74 -24.09
C HIS A 926 7.86 5.94 -23.83
N VAL A 927 7.42 6.81 -22.93
CA VAL A 927 7.95 8.15 -22.80
C VAL A 927 9.44 8.16 -22.45
N ASP A 928 9.87 7.31 -21.51
CA ASP A 928 11.29 7.18 -21.15
C ASP A 928 12.14 6.66 -22.32
N GLU A 929 11.60 5.76 -23.15
CA GLU A 929 12.31 5.29 -24.36
C GLU A 929 12.40 6.39 -25.41
N ALA A 930 11.36 7.19 -25.58
CA ALA A 930 11.39 8.35 -26.46
C ALA A 930 12.45 9.38 -26.00
N GLN A 931 12.60 9.59 -24.69
CA GLN A 931 13.68 10.42 -24.14
C GLN A 931 15.07 9.83 -24.44
N ARG A 932 15.26 8.51 -24.30
CA ARG A 932 16.51 7.84 -24.72
C ARG A 932 16.78 8.02 -26.22
N THR A 933 15.76 7.89 -27.07
CA THR A 933 15.90 8.12 -28.51
C THR A 933 16.31 9.55 -28.83
N LEU A 934 15.76 10.56 -28.14
CA LEU A 934 16.20 11.95 -28.29
C LEU A 934 17.66 12.15 -27.87
N TRP A 935 18.10 11.51 -26.78
CA TRP A 935 19.50 11.54 -26.36
C TRP A 935 20.45 10.80 -27.32
N ARG A 936 20.02 9.69 -27.90
CA ARG A 936 20.78 8.99 -28.95
C ARG A 936 20.94 9.84 -30.20
N LEU A 937 19.87 10.51 -30.64
CA LEU A 937 19.94 11.50 -31.71
C LEU A 937 20.94 12.61 -31.38
N ALA A 938 20.87 13.17 -30.17
CA ALA A 938 21.80 14.21 -29.73
C ALA A 938 23.27 13.71 -29.72
N GLN A 939 23.50 12.47 -29.27
CA GLN A 939 24.82 11.84 -29.21
C GLN A 939 25.37 11.53 -30.59
N LEU A 940 24.54 11.06 -31.52
CA LEU A 940 24.89 10.83 -32.92
C LEU A 940 25.42 12.13 -33.54
N PHE A 941 24.69 13.24 -33.39
CA PHE A 941 25.13 14.55 -33.90
C PHE A 941 26.36 15.10 -33.17
N ALA A 942 26.54 14.80 -31.88
CA ALA A 942 27.75 15.15 -31.16
C ALA A 942 28.98 14.43 -31.74
N GLY A 943 28.85 13.14 -32.08
CA GLY A 943 29.89 12.34 -32.72
C GLY A 943 30.29 12.85 -34.11
N GLU A 944 29.32 13.36 -34.87
CA GLU A 944 29.53 13.98 -36.20
C GLU A 944 30.03 15.44 -36.13
N GLY A 945 30.24 15.99 -34.93
CA GLY A 945 30.67 17.39 -34.75
C GLY A 945 29.57 18.44 -35.02
N GLN A 946 28.31 18.02 -35.21
CA GLN A 946 27.17 18.91 -35.48
C GLN A 946 26.56 19.44 -34.17
N ARG A 947 27.29 20.37 -33.51
CA ARG A 947 26.91 20.94 -32.19
C ARG A 947 25.48 21.49 -32.14
N SER A 948 25.03 22.23 -33.15
CA SER A 948 23.69 22.84 -33.17
C SER A 948 22.55 21.82 -33.17
N LEU A 949 22.71 20.72 -33.92
CA LEU A 949 21.73 19.63 -33.96
C LEU A 949 21.74 18.81 -32.67
N SER A 950 22.93 18.56 -32.11
CA SER A 950 23.06 17.94 -30.80
C SER A 950 22.29 18.73 -29.73
N LEU A 951 22.50 20.05 -29.65
CA LEU A 951 21.76 20.93 -28.73
C LEU A 951 20.25 20.95 -28.99
N HIS A 952 19.82 20.92 -30.26
CA HIS A 952 18.39 20.91 -30.60
C HIS A 952 17.66 19.68 -30.02
N PHE A 953 18.25 18.50 -30.14
CA PHE A 953 17.67 17.28 -29.56
C PHE A 953 17.82 17.22 -28.03
N SER A 954 18.93 17.68 -27.45
CA SER A 954 19.08 17.79 -25.99
C SER A 954 18.05 18.73 -25.37
N ARG A 955 17.81 19.90 -25.99
CA ARG A 955 16.75 20.85 -25.59
C ARG A 955 15.36 20.21 -25.63
N THR A 956 15.11 19.43 -26.69
CA THR A 956 13.85 18.72 -26.84
C THR A 956 13.68 17.65 -25.78
N ALA A 957 14.74 16.90 -25.45
CA ALA A 957 14.72 15.91 -24.36
C ALA A 957 14.42 16.56 -23.00
N TYR A 958 15.03 17.71 -22.72
CA TYR A 958 14.75 18.51 -21.52
C TYR A 958 13.30 19.01 -21.49
N HIS A 959 12.80 19.57 -22.59
CA HIS A 959 11.41 20.05 -22.68
C HIS A 959 10.39 18.92 -22.44
N VAL A 960 10.62 17.75 -23.05
CA VAL A 960 9.80 16.56 -22.81
C VAL A 960 9.86 16.19 -21.32
N HIS A 961 11.03 16.18 -20.69
CA HIS A 961 11.15 15.87 -19.25
C HIS A 961 10.37 16.86 -18.38
N ASP A 962 10.47 18.15 -18.71
CA ASP A 962 9.79 19.19 -17.95
C ASP A 962 8.26 19.04 -18.03
N ILE A 963 7.71 18.69 -19.20
CA ILE A 963 6.28 18.38 -19.34
C ILE A 963 5.86 17.17 -18.49
N LEU A 964 6.68 16.12 -18.45
CA LEU A 964 6.34 14.84 -17.85
C LEU A 964 6.45 14.82 -16.33
N ILE A 965 7.59 15.28 -15.84
CA ILE A 965 7.94 15.28 -14.42
C ILE A 965 8.06 16.72 -13.94
N GLY A 966 8.83 17.54 -14.65
CA GLY A 966 9.27 18.84 -14.15
C GLY A 966 10.39 18.67 -13.13
N GLY A 967 10.47 19.56 -12.15
CA GLY A 967 11.55 19.54 -11.15
C GLY A 967 12.80 20.31 -11.55
N GLY A 968 12.81 20.93 -12.73
CA GLY A 968 13.93 21.73 -13.22
C GLY A 968 15.16 20.91 -13.59
N HIS A 969 16.29 21.59 -13.75
CA HIS A 969 17.53 20.99 -14.22
C HIS A 969 18.08 19.90 -13.29
N GLU A 970 17.95 20.06 -11.96
CA GLU A 970 18.48 19.09 -11.00
C GLU A 970 17.84 17.70 -11.12
N VAL A 971 16.51 17.63 -11.27
CA VAL A 971 15.81 16.34 -11.44
C VAL A 971 16.12 15.74 -12.81
N PHE A 972 16.31 16.58 -13.81
CA PHE A 972 16.74 16.15 -15.13
C PHE A 972 18.14 15.53 -15.11
N GLU A 973 19.09 16.20 -14.44
CA GLU A 973 20.47 15.73 -14.25
C GLU A 973 20.53 14.40 -13.50
N ASP A 974 19.77 14.23 -12.42
CA ASP A 974 19.75 12.95 -11.69
C ASP A 974 19.22 11.79 -12.55
N ARG A 975 18.26 12.04 -13.46
CA ARG A 975 17.68 11.00 -14.33
C ARG A 975 18.49 10.71 -15.59
N TRP A 976 19.09 11.73 -16.20
CA TRP A 976 19.65 11.66 -17.56
C TRP A 976 21.13 12.01 -17.65
N GLY A 977 21.69 12.58 -16.58
CA GLY A 977 23.09 13.01 -16.50
C GLY A 977 24.04 11.93 -16.00
N PRO A 978 25.34 12.25 -15.91
CA PRO A 978 26.33 11.37 -15.33
C PRO A 978 26.02 11.18 -13.84
N SER A 979 25.84 9.94 -13.42
CA SER A 979 25.50 9.60 -12.04
C SER A 979 26.63 10.01 -11.09
N GLY A 980 26.46 11.15 -10.41
CA GLY A 980 27.35 11.61 -9.35
C GLY A 980 27.13 10.77 -8.09
N LEU A 981 27.95 9.73 -7.90
CA LEU A 981 28.45 9.16 -6.62
C LEU A 981 29.01 7.75 -6.92
N GLY A 982 30.26 7.53 -6.54
CA GLY A 982 31.12 6.47 -7.07
C GLY A 982 30.59 5.03 -6.94
N GLY A 983 30.92 4.21 -7.93
CA GLY A 983 30.74 2.76 -7.81
C GLY A 983 30.49 1.95 -9.08
N ALA A 984 30.87 2.40 -10.29
CA ALA A 984 31.29 1.55 -11.42
C ALA A 984 31.56 2.44 -12.64
N SER A 985 32.70 2.24 -13.28
CA SER A 985 33.15 2.92 -14.49
C SER A 985 32.34 2.53 -15.74
N GLY A 986 31.05 2.90 -15.78
CA GLY A 986 30.24 2.88 -17.00
C GLY A 986 29.96 4.32 -17.42
N GLY A 987 30.65 4.82 -18.46
CA GLY A 987 30.36 6.15 -19.01
C GLY A 987 28.93 6.24 -19.55
N LEU A 988 28.32 7.43 -19.43
CA LEU A 988 27.00 7.73 -19.96
C LEU A 988 26.94 7.41 -21.47
N GLU A 989 25.89 6.72 -21.95
CA GLU A 989 25.74 6.35 -23.39
C GLU A 989 25.83 7.59 -24.29
N TRP A 990 25.36 8.74 -23.80
CA TRP A 990 25.33 10.04 -24.49
C TRP A 990 26.25 11.10 -23.85
N GLN A 991 27.41 10.70 -23.33
CA GLN A 991 28.34 11.63 -22.67
C GLN A 991 28.70 12.86 -23.51
N GLY A 992 28.98 12.70 -24.81
CA GLY A 992 29.37 13.81 -25.68
C GLY A 992 28.24 14.83 -25.87
N ALA A 993 27.01 14.36 -26.06
CA ALA A 993 25.84 15.24 -26.11
C ALA A 993 25.57 15.91 -24.77
N TRP A 994 25.78 15.20 -23.66
CA TRP A 994 25.64 15.76 -22.32
C TRP A 994 26.64 16.89 -22.08
N ASP A 995 27.91 16.70 -22.44
CA ASP A 995 28.94 17.72 -22.27
C ASP A 995 28.63 18.98 -23.10
N ILE A 996 28.13 18.81 -24.33
CA ILE A 996 27.68 19.92 -25.18
C ILE A 996 26.50 20.66 -24.55
N TRP A 997 25.50 19.91 -24.07
CA TRP A 997 24.35 20.47 -23.36
C TRP A 997 24.76 21.23 -22.10
N TRP A 998 25.63 20.64 -21.29
CA TRP A 998 26.10 21.20 -20.03
C TRP A 998 26.87 22.52 -20.22
N GLN A 999 27.73 22.60 -21.24
CA GLN A 999 28.43 23.85 -21.59
C GLN A 999 27.47 24.99 -21.97
N GLU A 1000 26.32 24.65 -22.54
CA GLU A 1000 25.29 25.61 -22.92
C GLU A 1000 24.39 25.99 -21.73
N ALA A 1001 23.93 24.98 -20.98
CA ALA A 1001 23.02 25.14 -19.85
C ALA A 1001 23.67 25.77 -18.62
N GLY A 1002 24.97 25.53 -18.37
CA GLY A 1002 25.71 26.12 -17.26
C GLY A 1002 25.97 27.63 -17.39
N ASN A 1003 25.58 28.25 -18.50
CA ASN A 1003 25.59 29.70 -18.72
C ASN A 1003 24.22 30.38 -18.44
N VAL A 1004 23.20 29.61 -18.04
CA VAL A 1004 21.83 30.06 -17.71
C VAL A 1004 21.57 29.84 -16.24
#